data_AF-A0A1J8QFY9-F1
#
_entry.id   AF-A0A1J8QFY9-F1
#
_cell.length_a   1.000
_cell.length_b   1.000
_cell.length_c   1.000
_cell.angle_alpha   90.00
_cell.angle_beta   90.00
_cell.angle_gamma   90.00
#
_symmetry.space_group_name_H-M   'P 1'
#
loop_
_entity.id
_entity.type
_entity.pdbx_description
1 polymer ?
#
loop_
_entity_poly.entity_id
_entity_poly.type
_entity_poly.pdbx_seq_one_letter_code
_entity_poly.pdbx_strand_id
1 'polypeptide(L)'
;MGHVSKRLYSTASKLAVSTAQLKQFPPKEAILRLDSGKPNFFDPESWAALQPPPTSSLTAFAHRIGLANVLSSIDVVRRACTHKSFVNLHAKYYPSSPSPPTNANLATLGNALMGLFASEYLHAAYPHLPTRVLKAAVSAHVGPLTCASVAQEMGAVPLLRWHRQPATPMSPALLHSDALASIPRAITALVYQERSLQSARKFVQSFFFSRQVDLQSMIKFRDPKRALIETVAKFGHQRPKSRLLKETGRYSNSPVFVVGIFSGLDKLGEGFGSSLKMAEYRAAEDSLHRLYLTRTPDHLLHVPSSTFPLKQGNVYMTGTETPYTPGVLGEAEILYASSGRSNVVAPRRQTLEELEARRDGLDHTSLKTLSMSTSNEKTDEFLPGTWPPRRTSSSTSRRVSLKAGLVVLAVVASTFLWRSPFDIGSHNIHGRLGASGICPQVSELIPKSNFALWKALGDTYGTDAFKMRAVDWLAGAVKIPTESYDQMGPVGTDPRWKKFSTFHDYMSTTFPLVHSTLELTKVNTYGLIYVWKGMDSSLQPLLLAAHQDVVPVEETTIDQWQYPPFSGHFDGERVWGRGSQDDKSGLIGIMSAMESMLENKFQPTRTVVLASGFDEETSGLHGAQTLAPVLLEMFGENGYAMLVDEGSGYGEQFGRVIATPGISEKGYMDVMINVASPGGHSSLPPPHTSIGILADILVNLEKNPFEAHLERGSPTYMSAQCLVHAPELPASLRRDIIHAERNEGALHRVEQELFKNPQFKSLVGTTQAIDLINGGVKVNALPEQAWAVVNHRISTQSSVSATKQRDTELLTSIASSFNLSYTAFGARITDADAPAFGILTLSEAYTHGLEPAALSPTGHDAVPYQLLSGTIKAAYNSHRGVSGDDSLLISPGIMSGNTDTRYYWKLTEHIFRYGHTDGAGGGSLSSGVHTVNEAITIGSFVEMIRFFTTLILNVDESALP
;
A
#
# COMPACT_ATOMS: atom_id res chain seq x y z
N MET A 1 39.74 8.53 10.43
CA MET A 1 39.09 8.25 11.74
C MET A 1 37.55 8.32 11.69
N GLY A 2 36.93 9.25 10.95
CA GLY A 2 35.48 9.52 11.03
C GLY A 2 34.51 8.34 10.92
N HIS A 3 34.71 7.39 10.00
CA HIS A 3 33.70 6.34 9.72
C HIS A 3 33.51 5.33 10.87
N VAL A 4 34.59 4.97 11.58
CA VAL A 4 34.52 4.09 12.76
C VAL A 4 33.82 4.83 13.92
N SER A 5 34.15 6.11 14.12
CA SER A 5 33.48 6.94 15.13
C SER A 5 31.99 7.13 14.83
N LYS A 6 31.60 7.42 13.57
CA LYS A 6 30.19 7.52 13.16
C LYS A 6 29.43 6.21 13.38
N ARG A 7 30.02 5.05 13.05
CA ARG A 7 29.40 3.74 13.33
C ARG A 7 29.26 3.49 14.83
N LEU A 8 30.29 3.78 15.62
CA LEU A 8 30.26 3.70 17.08
C LEU A 8 29.17 4.58 17.70
N TYR A 9 29.05 5.85 17.28
CA TYR A 9 27.96 6.73 17.71
C TYR A 9 26.58 6.15 17.35
N SER A 10 26.41 5.62 16.13
CA SER A 10 25.16 5.00 15.68
C SER A 10 24.79 3.74 16.46
N THR A 11 25.75 2.87 16.79
CA THR A 11 25.50 1.66 17.60
C THR A 11 25.25 2.01 19.07
N ALA A 12 25.97 2.99 19.63
CA ALA A 12 25.79 3.42 21.02
C ALA A 12 24.46 4.16 21.24
N SER A 13 24.01 5.00 20.28
CA SER A 13 22.72 5.69 20.37
C SER A 13 21.54 4.72 20.25
N LYS A 14 21.63 3.73 19.34
CA LYS A 14 20.64 2.63 19.22
C LYS A 14 20.53 1.75 20.48
N LEU A 15 21.52 1.79 21.36
CA LEU A 15 21.54 1.10 22.66
C LEU A 15 21.44 2.07 23.86
N ALA A 16 21.01 3.32 23.61
CA ALA A 16 20.74 4.37 24.60
C ALA A 16 21.86 4.68 25.60
N VAL A 17 23.12 4.42 25.24
CA VAL A 17 24.27 4.70 26.09
C VAL A 17 24.64 6.18 25.97
N SER A 18 24.34 6.97 27.01
CA SER A 18 24.70 8.40 27.04
C SER A 18 26.21 8.58 26.95
N THR A 19 26.67 9.34 25.97
CA THR A 19 28.09 9.59 25.70
C THR A 19 28.81 10.26 26.88
N ALA A 20 28.09 11.06 27.68
CA ALA A 20 28.60 11.70 28.89
C ALA A 20 28.93 10.72 30.04
N GLN A 21 28.52 9.45 29.96
CA GLN A 21 28.84 8.42 30.97
C GLN A 21 29.84 7.37 30.46
N LEU A 22 30.28 7.47 29.20
CA LEU A 22 31.35 6.64 28.64
C LEU A 22 32.70 7.14 29.15
N LYS A 23 33.38 6.36 30.01
CA LYS A 23 34.64 6.78 30.64
C LYS A 23 35.74 7.18 29.64
N GLN A 24 35.79 6.54 28.47
CA GLN A 24 36.65 6.90 27.33
C GLN A 24 35.90 6.55 26.04
N PHE A 25 35.69 7.53 25.14
CA PHE A 25 35.07 7.33 23.83
C PHE A 25 35.72 8.21 22.75
N PRO A 26 36.00 7.68 21.54
CA PRO A 26 35.91 6.28 21.16
C PRO A 26 36.89 5.39 21.99
N PRO A 27 36.55 4.11 22.23
CA PRO A 27 37.40 3.19 22.99
C PRO A 27 38.74 2.97 22.28
N LYS A 28 39.83 2.78 23.03
CA LYS A 28 41.20 2.66 22.49
C LYS A 28 41.34 1.49 21.52
N GLU A 29 40.59 0.42 21.78
CA GLU A 29 40.49 -0.81 20.99
C GLU A 29 39.90 -0.55 19.58
N ALA A 30 39.14 0.54 19.39
CA ALA A 30 38.64 0.98 18.08
C ALA A 30 39.56 1.96 17.35
N ILE A 31 40.67 2.38 17.98
CA ILE A 31 41.67 3.33 17.44
C ILE A 31 42.95 2.58 17.05
N LEU A 32 43.33 1.56 17.83
CA LEU A 32 44.58 0.80 17.66
C LEU A 32 44.53 -0.15 16.44
N ARG A 33 45.28 0.20 15.39
CA ARG A 33 45.94 -0.82 14.57
C ARG A 33 47.13 -1.36 15.39
N LEU A 34 47.28 -2.67 15.45
CA LEU A 34 48.39 -3.35 16.13
C LEU A 34 49.10 -4.27 15.13
N ASP A 35 50.42 -4.14 15.02
CA ASP A 35 51.28 -4.90 14.11
C ASP A 35 51.53 -6.35 14.57
N SER A 36 50.54 -6.97 15.23
CA SER A 36 50.70 -8.22 15.98
C SER A 36 49.94 -9.41 15.38
N GLY A 37 50.01 -9.59 14.06
CA GLY A 37 49.77 -10.87 13.34
C GLY A 37 48.39 -11.53 13.41
N LYS A 38 47.43 -11.01 14.19
CA LYS A 38 46.06 -11.52 14.31
C LYS A 38 45.06 -10.35 14.36
N PRO A 39 44.03 -10.32 13.49
CA PRO A 39 43.06 -9.23 13.48
C PRO A 39 42.08 -9.37 14.66
N ASN A 40 42.41 -8.76 15.79
CA ASN A 40 41.42 -8.45 16.83
C ASN A 40 40.48 -7.35 16.31
N PHE A 41 39.47 -7.75 15.54
CA PHE A 41 38.46 -6.83 15.02
C PHE A 41 37.63 -6.30 16.19
N PHE A 42 37.65 -4.98 16.40
CA PHE A 42 36.77 -4.33 17.36
C PHE A 42 35.31 -4.48 16.89
N ASP A 43 34.46 -5.07 17.74
CA ASP A 43 33.03 -5.19 17.51
C ASP A 43 32.26 -4.08 18.27
N PRO A 44 31.65 -3.11 17.57
CA PRO A 44 30.82 -2.08 18.19
C PRO A 44 29.61 -2.63 18.95
N GLU A 45 29.05 -3.78 18.54
CA GLU A 45 27.82 -4.32 19.10
C GLU A 45 28.10 -5.00 20.45
N SER A 46 29.10 -5.90 20.51
CA SER A 46 29.59 -6.44 21.79
C SER A 46 30.05 -5.33 22.74
N TRP A 47 30.77 -4.32 22.25
CA TRP A 47 31.28 -3.23 23.10
C TRP A 47 30.14 -2.36 23.66
N ALA A 48 29.13 -2.02 22.85
CA ALA A 48 28.00 -1.22 23.30
C ALA A 48 27.10 -2.01 24.27
N ALA A 49 26.85 -3.31 24.03
CA ALA A 49 26.09 -4.17 24.92
C ALA A 49 26.73 -4.35 26.30
N LEU A 50 28.06 -4.21 26.41
CA LEU A 50 28.79 -4.27 27.69
C LEU A 50 28.58 -3.04 28.58
N GLN A 51 28.23 -1.88 28.01
CA GLN A 51 28.11 -0.63 28.76
C GLN A 51 26.97 -0.71 29.79
N PRO A 52 27.07 0.01 30.93
CA PRO A 52 25.96 0.14 31.85
C PRO A 52 24.92 1.12 31.29
N PRO A 53 23.60 0.84 31.42
CA PRO A 53 22.56 1.82 31.10
C PRO A 53 22.66 3.00 32.09
N PRO A 54 22.37 4.25 31.67
CA PRO A 54 22.61 5.42 32.51
C PRO A 54 21.81 5.41 33.82
N THR A 55 22.43 5.88 34.90
CA THR A 55 21.78 5.97 36.23
C THR A 55 20.52 6.83 36.18
N SER A 56 20.52 7.91 35.40
CA SER A 56 19.34 8.75 35.15
C SER A 56 18.20 7.99 34.48
N SER A 57 18.50 7.18 33.45
CA SER A 57 17.52 6.35 32.75
C SER A 57 16.92 5.26 33.64
N LEU A 58 17.75 4.63 34.49
CA LEU A 58 17.28 3.68 35.51
C LEU A 58 16.36 4.37 36.54
N THR A 59 16.68 5.59 36.97
CA THR A 59 15.88 6.33 37.95
C THR A 59 14.56 6.80 37.36
N ALA A 60 14.58 7.35 36.13
CA ALA A 60 13.37 7.74 35.41
C ALA A 60 12.42 6.55 35.21
N PHE A 61 12.96 5.39 34.85
CA PHE A 61 12.20 4.13 34.78
C PHE A 61 11.61 3.74 36.14
N ALA A 62 12.39 3.76 37.22
CA ALA A 62 11.91 3.45 38.57
C ALA A 62 10.77 4.38 39.02
N HIS A 63 10.80 5.67 38.65
CA HIS A 63 9.69 6.59 38.89
C HIS A 63 8.47 6.29 38.02
N ARG A 64 8.64 6.10 36.70
CA ARG A 64 7.55 5.80 35.75
C ARG A 64 6.67 4.64 36.20
N ILE A 65 7.27 3.55 36.71
CA ILE A 65 6.53 2.36 37.15
C ILE A 65 6.32 2.28 38.67
N GLY A 66 6.41 3.40 39.39
CA GLY A 66 6.06 3.49 40.83
C GLY A 66 7.03 2.80 41.79
N LEU A 67 8.18 2.31 41.32
CA LEU A 67 9.17 1.59 42.13
C LEU A 67 10.09 2.49 42.97
N ALA A 68 10.13 3.80 42.71
CA ALA A 68 10.94 4.75 43.47
C ALA A 68 10.67 4.69 44.98
N ASN A 69 9.42 4.45 45.39
CA ASN A 69 9.01 4.31 46.79
C ASN A 69 9.13 2.86 47.32
N VAL A 70 9.60 1.92 46.50
CA VAL A 70 9.71 0.48 46.79
C VAL A 70 11.17 0.07 47.00
N LEU A 71 12.09 0.55 46.17
CA LEU A 71 13.46 0.03 46.09
C LEU A 71 14.47 0.82 46.94
N SER A 72 15.39 0.10 47.57
CA SER A 72 16.44 0.63 48.46
C SER A 72 17.69 1.14 47.73
N SER A 73 17.96 0.64 46.51
CA SER A 73 19.06 1.11 45.65
C SER A 73 18.71 0.97 44.16
N ILE A 74 19.24 1.90 43.36
CA ILE A 74 19.17 1.87 41.89
C ILE A 74 19.87 0.64 41.27
N ASP A 75 20.82 0.03 41.99
CA ASP A 75 21.49 -1.20 41.55
C ASP A 75 20.54 -2.39 41.50
N VAL A 76 19.45 -2.36 42.29
CA VAL A 76 18.39 -3.38 42.28
C VAL A 76 17.59 -3.32 40.96
N VAL A 77 17.35 -2.11 40.43
CA VAL A 77 16.79 -1.91 39.08
C VAL A 77 17.75 -2.43 38.03
N ARG A 78 19.05 -2.08 38.12
CA ARG A 78 20.07 -2.55 37.17
C ARG A 78 20.18 -4.08 37.16
N ARG A 79 20.02 -4.73 38.32
CA ARG A 79 19.91 -6.20 38.44
C ARG A 79 18.66 -6.73 37.73
N ALA A 80 17.48 -6.14 37.94
CA ALA A 80 16.23 -6.56 37.28
C ALA A 80 16.34 -6.50 35.75
N CYS A 81 17.05 -5.52 35.22
CA CYS A 81 17.30 -5.36 33.79
C CYS A 81 18.51 -6.15 33.24
N THR A 82 19.23 -6.92 34.07
CA THR A 82 20.39 -7.73 33.63
C THR A 82 20.00 -9.21 33.45
N HIS A 83 19.86 -9.64 32.20
CA HIS A 83 19.51 -11.02 31.84
C HIS A 83 20.70 -11.99 31.97
N LYS A 84 20.44 -13.27 32.27
CA LYS A 84 21.50 -14.29 32.48
C LYS A 84 22.49 -14.45 31.34
N SER A 85 22.08 -14.23 30.08
CA SER A 85 22.98 -14.37 28.92
C SER A 85 24.09 -13.33 28.87
N PHE A 86 23.95 -12.21 29.60
CA PHE A 86 24.98 -11.17 29.69
C PHE A 86 26.26 -11.64 30.42
N VAL A 87 26.17 -12.59 31.35
CA VAL A 87 27.31 -13.02 32.19
C VAL A 87 28.45 -13.58 31.34
N ASN A 88 28.13 -14.41 30.34
CA ASN A 88 29.13 -15.02 29.46
C ASN A 88 29.84 -13.98 28.58
N LEU A 89 29.12 -12.92 28.16
CA LEU A 89 29.73 -11.79 27.44
C LEU A 89 30.65 -11.00 28.38
N HIS A 90 30.17 -10.65 29.57
CA HIS A 90 30.95 -9.89 30.55
C HIS A 90 32.25 -10.61 30.95
N ALA A 91 32.19 -11.91 31.25
CA ALA A 91 33.36 -12.70 31.63
C ALA A 91 34.40 -12.83 30.49
N LYS A 92 33.97 -12.80 29.22
CA LYS A 92 34.87 -12.83 28.05
C LYS A 92 35.74 -11.57 27.93
N TYR A 93 35.18 -10.39 28.26
CA TYR A 93 35.85 -9.10 28.09
C TYR A 93 36.44 -8.53 29.40
N TYR A 94 35.91 -8.92 30.55
CA TYR A 94 36.38 -8.48 31.87
C TYR A 94 36.64 -9.69 32.81
N PRO A 95 37.59 -10.58 32.49
CA PRO A 95 37.85 -11.81 33.25
C PRO A 95 38.36 -11.57 34.68
N SER A 96 38.91 -10.37 34.97
CA SER A 96 39.35 -9.95 36.31
C SER A 96 38.26 -9.23 37.14
N SER A 97 37.07 -9.01 36.57
CA SER A 97 35.95 -8.36 37.28
C SER A 97 34.95 -9.39 37.82
N PRO A 98 34.33 -9.17 38.99
CA PRO A 98 33.30 -10.06 39.51
C PRO A 98 32.08 -10.13 38.58
N SER A 99 31.48 -11.31 38.48
CA SER A 99 30.29 -11.55 37.65
C SER A 99 29.11 -10.67 38.10
N PRO A 100 28.44 -9.95 37.17
CA PRO A 100 27.35 -9.04 37.52
C PRO A 100 26.11 -9.80 38.02
N PRO A 101 25.38 -9.28 39.03
CA PRO A 101 24.17 -9.91 39.52
C PRO A 101 23.06 -9.86 38.47
N THR A 102 22.38 -10.99 38.26
CA THR A 102 21.35 -11.14 37.22
C THR A 102 19.94 -11.23 37.78
N ASN A 103 18.97 -11.11 36.88
CA ASN A 103 17.55 -11.21 37.16
C ASN A 103 17.01 -12.66 37.20
N ALA A 104 17.81 -13.69 36.90
CA ALA A 104 17.31 -15.04 36.64
C ALA A 104 16.38 -15.59 37.74
N ASN A 105 16.85 -15.60 38.99
CA ASN A 105 16.08 -16.13 40.12
C ASN A 105 14.81 -15.28 40.40
N LEU A 106 14.91 -13.96 40.18
CA LEU A 106 13.79 -13.02 40.32
C LEU A 106 12.75 -13.27 39.23
N ALA A 107 13.16 -13.48 37.98
CA ALA A 107 12.27 -13.78 36.87
C ALA A 107 11.56 -15.14 37.04
N THR A 108 12.22 -16.15 37.62
CA THR A 108 11.59 -17.43 37.97
C THR A 108 10.54 -17.26 39.07
N LEU A 109 10.86 -16.58 40.18
CA LEU A 109 9.91 -16.30 41.26
C LEU A 109 8.72 -15.46 40.77
N GLY A 110 9.00 -14.42 39.98
CA GLY A 110 7.99 -13.54 39.40
C GLY A 110 7.07 -14.25 38.43
N ASN A 111 7.58 -15.17 37.61
CA ASN A 111 6.75 -15.99 36.72
C ASN A 111 5.76 -16.86 37.51
N ALA A 112 6.17 -17.40 38.66
CA ALA A 112 5.27 -18.17 39.54
C ALA A 112 4.20 -17.26 40.20
N LEU A 113 4.60 -16.09 40.71
CA LEU A 113 3.67 -15.11 41.30
C LEU A 113 2.66 -14.58 40.29
N MET A 114 3.10 -14.17 39.10
CA MET A 114 2.24 -13.71 38.01
C MET A 114 1.28 -14.81 37.54
N GLY A 115 1.77 -16.05 37.43
CA GLY A 115 0.95 -17.21 37.10
C GLY A 115 -0.14 -17.50 38.15
N LEU A 116 0.20 -17.37 39.44
CA LEU A 116 -0.77 -17.47 40.55
C LEU A 116 -1.82 -16.37 40.46
N PHE A 117 -1.41 -15.10 40.40
CA PHE A 117 -2.33 -13.94 40.34
C PHE A 117 -3.26 -14.00 39.14
N ALA A 118 -2.76 -14.39 37.95
CA ALA A 118 -3.60 -14.52 36.76
C ALA A 118 -4.57 -15.70 36.85
N SER A 119 -4.13 -16.83 37.45
CA SER A 119 -4.99 -18.01 37.63
C SER A 119 -6.11 -17.76 38.63
N GLU A 120 -5.83 -17.11 39.77
CA GLU A 120 -6.86 -16.78 40.75
C GLU A 120 -7.83 -15.71 40.24
N TYR A 121 -7.33 -14.69 39.53
CA TYR A 121 -8.16 -13.64 38.94
C TYR A 121 -9.11 -14.23 37.90
N LEU A 122 -8.60 -15.00 36.93
CA LEU A 122 -9.44 -15.59 35.89
C LEU A 122 -10.42 -16.64 36.44
N HIS A 123 -10.06 -17.38 37.48
CA HIS A 123 -10.97 -18.35 38.10
C HIS A 123 -12.09 -17.68 38.91
N ALA A 124 -11.78 -16.60 39.64
CA ALA A 124 -12.79 -15.84 40.38
C ALA A 124 -13.67 -14.97 39.45
N ALA A 125 -13.09 -14.41 38.39
CA ALA A 125 -13.80 -13.58 37.42
C ALA A 125 -14.67 -14.41 36.48
N TYR A 126 -14.23 -15.61 36.07
CA TYR A 126 -14.97 -16.51 35.16
C TYR A 126 -15.10 -17.92 35.75
N PRO A 127 -16.01 -18.15 36.73
CA PRO A 127 -16.08 -19.40 37.49
C PRO A 127 -16.33 -20.68 36.68
N HIS A 128 -16.82 -20.55 35.44
CA HIS A 128 -17.16 -21.67 34.57
C HIS A 128 -16.14 -21.92 33.44
N LEU A 129 -15.11 -21.08 33.29
CA LEU A 129 -14.20 -21.09 32.14
C LEU A 129 -13.50 -22.47 31.98
N PRO A 130 -13.58 -23.14 30.81
CA PRO A 130 -13.01 -24.48 30.64
C PRO A 130 -11.50 -24.51 30.88
N THR A 131 -10.97 -25.53 31.55
CA THR A 131 -9.56 -25.61 32.01
C THR A 131 -8.52 -25.38 30.90
N ARG A 132 -8.81 -25.78 29.65
CA ARG A 132 -7.95 -25.50 28.48
C ARG A 132 -7.90 -24.01 28.15
N VAL A 133 -9.06 -23.35 28.20
CA VAL A 133 -9.21 -21.90 27.94
C VAL A 133 -8.63 -21.10 29.09
N LEU A 134 -8.85 -21.52 30.36
CA LEU A 134 -8.22 -20.91 31.53
C LEU A 134 -6.68 -20.90 31.40
N LYS A 135 -6.06 -22.02 30.99
CA LYS A 135 -4.61 -22.08 30.75
C LYS A 135 -4.15 -21.16 29.60
N ALA A 136 -4.92 -21.07 28.52
CA ALA A 136 -4.63 -20.15 27.41
C ALA A 136 -4.76 -18.68 27.84
N ALA A 137 -5.82 -18.35 28.58
CA ALA A 137 -6.09 -17.02 29.12
C ALA A 137 -5.02 -16.57 30.12
N VAL A 138 -4.56 -17.43 31.02
CA VAL A 138 -3.40 -17.16 31.89
C VAL A 138 -2.16 -16.86 31.04
N SER A 139 -1.89 -17.65 30.00
CA SER A 139 -0.77 -17.37 29.09
C SER A 139 -0.95 -16.10 28.23
N ALA A 140 -2.17 -15.64 27.99
CA ALA A 140 -2.43 -14.38 27.30
C ALA A 140 -2.28 -13.16 28.23
N HIS A 141 -2.61 -13.30 29.51
CA HIS A 141 -2.42 -12.23 30.50
C HIS A 141 -0.97 -12.10 30.97
N VAL A 142 -0.24 -13.21 31.21
CA VAL A 142 1.11 -13.18 31.84
C VAL A 142 2.16 -14.07 31.14
N GLY A 143 1.90 -14.51 29.90
CA GLY A 143 2.86 -15.27 29.11
C GLY A 143 4.06 -14.44 28.59
N PRO A 144 5.02 -15.08 27.91
CA PRO A 144 6.25 -14.41 27.45
C PRO A 144 5.99 -13.22 26.51
N LEU A 145 5.08 -13.37 25.54
CA LEU A 145 4.75 -12.30 24.58
C LEU A 145 4.19 -11.05 25.29
N THR A 146 3.20 -11.24 26.15
CA THR A 146 2.61 -10.15 26.94
C THR A 146 3.67 -9.50 27.85
N CYS A 147 4.51 -10.30 28.53
CA CYS A 147 5.61 -9.77 29.33
C CYS A 147 6.63 -8.97 28.50
N ALA A 148 6.87 -9.32 27.23
CA ALA A 148 7.72 -8.54 26.34
C ALA A 148 7.05 -7.19 25.97
N SER A 149 5.76 -7.19 25.60
CA SER A 149 5.04 -5.93 25.29
C SER A 149 4.96 -5.01 26.52
N VAL A 150 4.70 -5.55 27.71
CA VAL A 150 4.71 -4.74 28.96
C VAL A 150 6.10 -4.14 29.21
N ALA A 151 7.18 -4.88 28.95
CA ALA A 151 8.54 -4.36 29.06
C ALA A 151 8.82 -3.24 28.03
N GLN A 152 8.20 -3.28 26.86
CA GLN A 152 8.27 -2.22 25.85
C GLN A 152 7.46 -0.99 26.29
N GLU A 153 6.20 -1.15 26.71
CA GLU A 153 5.32 -0.08 27.24
C GLU A 153 5.93 0.64 28.45
N MET A 154 6.64 -0.07 29.33
CA MET A 154 7.35 0.53 30.47
C MET A 154 8.64 1.27 30.04
N GLY A 155 9.07 1.14 28.79
CA GLY A 155 10.34 1.69 28.28
C GLY A 155 11.58 0.98 28.82
N ALA A 156 11.50 -0.32 29.10
CA ALA A 156 12.62 -1.12 29.63
C ALA A 156 13.64 -1.54 28.56
N VAL A 157 13.30 -1.42 27.27
CA VAL A 157 14.17 -1.77 26.12
C VAL A 157 15.59 -1.20 26.22
N PRO A 158 15.80 0.13 26.38
CA PRO A 158 17.14 0.72 26.53
C PRO A 158 17.90 0.32 27.80
N LEU A 159 17.27 -0.41 28.72
CA LEU A 159 17.86 -0.82 30.00
C LEU A 159 18.29 -2.30 30.01
N LEU A 160 17.79 -3.10 29.07
CA LEU A 160 18.03 -4.54 29.02
C LEU A 160 19.50 -4.86 28.68
N ARG A 161 20.24 -5.36 29.68
CA ARG A 161 21.59 -5.89 29.49
C ARG A 161 21.48 -7.38 29.21
N TRP A 162 21.70 -7.77 27.96
CA TRP A 162 21.62 -9.14 27.48
C TRP A 162 22.65 -9.40 26.37
N HIS A 163 22.79 -10.66 25.97
CA HIS A 163 23.52 -11.04 24.77
C HIS A 163 22.72 -12.11 24.01
N ARG A 164 22.71 -12.02 22.68
CA ARG A 164 22.02 -12.99 21.80
C ARG A 164 22.74 -14.33 21.86
N GLN A 165 22.00 -15.42 22.03
CA GLN A 165 22.56 -16.77 21.97
C GLN A 165 22.03 -17.47 20.72
N PRO A 166 22.88 -18.02 19.83
CA PRO A 166 22.43 -18.77 18.66
C PRO A 166 21.71 -20.05 19.10
N ALA A 167 20.91 -20.63 18.19
CA ALA A 167 20.32 -21.93 18.44
C ALA A 167 21.42 -22.99 18.58
N THR A 168 21.19 -23.95 19.49
CA THR A 168 21.99 -25.17 19.62
C THR A 168 21.08 -26.38 19.42
N PRO A 169 21.61 -27.58 19.15
CA PRO A 169 20.79 -28.79 19.05
C PRO A 169 19.93 -29.10 20.30
N MET A 170 20.22 -28.47 21.44
CA MET A 170 19.50 -28.65 22.71
C MET A 170 18.71 -27.41 23.15
N SER A 171 18.79 -26.28 22.44
CA SER A 171 18.14 -25.03 22.86
C SER A 171 17.79 -24.11 21.68
N PRO A 172 16.57 -23.55 21.61
CA PRO A 172 16.26 -22.50 20.64
C PRO A 172 17.17 -21.28 20.82
N ALA A 173 17.28 -20.46 19.78
CA ALA A 173 17.99 -19.18 19.87
C ALA A 173 17.29 -18.26 20.88
N LEU A 174 18.05 -17.59 21.74
CA LEU A 174 17.50 -16.60 22.66
C LEU A 174 17.14 -15.33 21.89
N LEU A 175 15.86 -14.96 21.87
CA LEU A 175 15.38 -13.76 21.21
C LEU A 175 15.39 -12.55 22.17
N HIS A 176 15.33 -11.36 21.59
CA HIS A 176 15.26 -10.11 22.34
C HIS A 176 13.98 -10.03 23.20
N SER A 177 12.85 -10.49 22.66
CA SER A 177 11.56 -10.61 23.35
C SER A 177 11.63 -11.52 24.59
N ASP A 178 12.31 -12.67 24.51
CA ASP A 178 12.49 -13.58 25.65
C ASP A 178 13.27 -12.92 26.79
N ALA A 179 14.30 -12.15 26.45
CA ALA A 179 15.11 -11.40 27.40
C ALA A 179 14.31 -10.22 27.99
N LEU A 180 13.55 -9.46 27.20
CA LEU A 180 12.64 -8.41 27.67
C LEU A 180 11.57 -8.95 28.63
N ALA A 181 10.96 -10.09 28.29
CA ALA A 181 9.94 -10.77 29.10
C ALA A 181 10.42 -11.16 30.50
N SER A 182 11.74 -11.21 30.75
CA SER A 182 12.30 -11.44 32.09
C SER A 182 12.18 -10.22 33.02
N ILE A 183 12.07 -8.99 32.49
CA ILE A 183 12.11 -7.76 33.29
C ILE A 183 10.84 -7.58 34.16
N PRO A 184 9.59 -7.62 33.65
CA PRO A 184 8.40 -7.42 34.49
C PRO A 184 8.20 -8.54 35.52
N ARG A 185 8.67 -9.76 35.19
CA ARG A 185 8.73 -10.89 36.12
C ARG A 185 9.71 -10.59 37.26
N ALA A 186 10.93 -10.18 36.95
CA ALA A 186 11.92 -9.81 37.96
C ALA A 186 11.44 -8.65 38.84
N ILE A 187 10.76 -7.66 38.27
CA ILE A 187 10.13 -6.56 39.01
C ILE A 187 9.02 -7.09 39.95
N THR A 188 8.13 -7.97 39.47
CA THR A 188 7.07 -8.55 40.32
C THR A 188 7.65 -9.29 41.52
N ALA A 189 8.77 -10.01 41.34
CA ALA A 189 9.48 -10.65 42.45
C ALA A 189 10.13 -9.63 43.40
N LEU A 190 10.69 -8.52 42.89
CA LEU A 190 11.27 -7.47 43.73
C LEU A 190 10.21 -6.74 44.56
N VAL A 191 9.05 -6.38 43.98
CA VAL A 191 7.93 -5.79 44.73
C VAL A 191 7.41 -6.76 45.80
N TYR A 192 7.41 -8.06 45.52
CA TYR A 192 7.09 -9.08 46.52
C TYR A 192 8.14 -9.14 47.64
N GLN A 193 9.44 -9.19 47.32
CA GLN A 193 10.51 -9.33 48.30
C GLN A 193 10.71 -8.09 49.17
N GLU A 194 10.69 -6.90 48.58
CA GLU A 194 10.93 -5.61 49.26
C GLU A 194 9.68 -5.03 49.94
N ARG A 195 8.48 -5.52 49.62
CA ARG A 195 7.22 -5.10 50.25
C ARG A 195 6.38 -6.34 50.59
N SER A 196 5.28 -6.57 49.89
CA SER A 196 4.28 -7.58 50.27
C SER A 196 3.64 -8.26 49.06
N LEU A 197 3.01 -9.41 49.29
CA LEU A 197 2.21 -10.12 48.28
C LEU A 197 1.07 -9.24 47.73
N GLN A 198 0.48 -8.39 48.56
CA GLN A 198 -0.58 -7.47 48.12
C GLN A 198 -0.02 -6.35 47.23
N SER A 199 1.14 -5.79 47.57
CA SER A 199 1.85 -4.81 46.73
C SER A 199 2.26 -5.41 45.37
N ALA A 200 2.73 -6.66 45.35
CA ALA A 200 3.05 -7.38 44.10
C ALA A 200 1.80 -7.70 43.26
N ARG A 201 0.67 -8.07 43.90
CA ARG A 201 -0.62 -8.23 43.21
C ARG A 201 -1.08 -6.92 42.57
N LYS A 202 -1.00 -5.79 43.29
CA LYS A 202 -1.35 -4.46 42.74
C LYS A 202 -0.53 -4.12 41.49
N PHE A 203 0.77 -4.36 41.49
CA PHE A 203 1.63 -4.19 40.30
C PHE A 203 1.10 -4.98 39.09
N VAL A 204 0.77 -6.26 39.28
CA VAL A 204 0.26 -7.11 38.18
C VAL A 204 -1.16 -6.69 37.75
N GLN A 205 -2.04 -6.31 38.67
CA GLN A 205 -3.38 -5.83 38.33
C GLN A 205 -3.31 -4.56 37.46
N SER A 206 -2.54 -3.55 37.86
CA SER A 206 -2.43 -2.29 37.12
C SER A 206 -1.79 -2.42 35.73
N PHE A 207 -0.79 -3.29 35.58
CA PHE A 207 -0.01 -3.42 34.34
C PHE A 207 -0.32 -4.63 33.47
N PHE A 208 -1.15 -5.58 33.90
CA PHE A 208 -1.48 -6.79 33.11
C PHE A 208 -2.98 -7.05 32.99
N PHE A 209 -3.78 -6.87 34.05
CA PHE A 209 -5.23 -7.14 33.99
C PHE A 209 -6.05 -5.94 33.46
N SER A 210 -5.38 -4.82 33.16
CA SER A 210 -5.94 -3.63 32.51
C SER A 210 -5.98 -3.70 30.97
N ARG A 211 -5.48 -4.79 30.36
CA ARG A 211 -5.59 -5.06 28.91
C ARG A 211 -6.75 -6.02 28.63
N GLN A 212 -7.49 -5.78 27.56
CA GLN A 212 -8.56 -6.68 27.12
C GLN A 212 -7.97 -7.93 26.46
N VAL A 213 -8.40 -9.11 26.90
CA VAL A 213 -8.07 -10.40 26.28
C VAL A 213 -9.36 -11.03 25.77
N ASP A 214 -9.44 -11.30 24.47
CA ASP A 214 -10.55 -12.01 23.87
C ASP A 214 -10.57 -13.48 24.33
N LEU A 215 -11.44 -13.77 25.30
CA LEU A 215 -11.70 -15.13 25.77
C LEU A 215 -12.66 -15.90 24.85
N GLN A 216 -13.43 -15.22 24.00
CA GLN A 216 -14.44 -15.83 23.15
C GLN A 216 -13.77 -16.62 22.01
N SER A 217 -12.80 -16.05 21.29
CA SER A 217 -12.08 -16.81 20.24
C SER A 217 -11.18 -17.93 20.79
N MET A 218 -10.88 -17.94 22.10
CA MET A 218 -10.18 -19.06 22.75
C MET A 218 -11.11 -20.25 23.04
N ILE A 219 -12.41 -20.00 23.21
CA ILE A 219 -13.42 -21.05 23.34
C ILE A 219 -13.72 -21.58 21.94
N LYS A 220 -13.49 -22.87 21.71
CA LYS A 220 -13.74 -23.52 20.41
C LYS A 220 -14.49 -24.82 20.58
N PHE A 221 -15.74 -24.85 20.13
CA PHE A 221 -16.57 -26.05 20.13
C PHE A 221 -16.33 -26.88 18.87
N ARG A 222 -16.43 -28.21 19.02
CA ARG A 222 -16.54 -29.15 17.89
C ARG A 222 -18.00 -29.52 17.60
N ASP A 223 -18.82 -29.52 18.65
CA ASP A 223 -20.27 -29.71 18.60
C ASP A 223 -20.87 -28.92 19.79
N PRO A 224 -21.29 -27.67 19.58
CA PRO A 224 -21.88 -26.86 20.64
C PRO A 224 -23.22 -27.41 21.11
N LYS A 225 -23.98 -28.09 20.23
CA LYS A 225 -25.31 -28.64 20.57
C LYS A 225 -25.20 -29.80 21.55
N ARG A 226 -24.25 -30.73 21.32
CA ARG A 226 -23.93 -31.80 22.27
C ARG A 226 -23.33 -31.24 23.56
N ALA A 227 -22.36 -30.33 23.46
CA ALA A 227 -21.75 -29.72 24.64
C ALA A 227 -22.79 -28.97 25.51
N LEU A 228 -23.77 -28.32 24.90
CA LEU A 228 -24.88 -27.68 25.61
C LEU A 228 -25.82 -28.69 26.26
N ILE A 229 -26.15 -29.81 25.61
CA ILE A 229 -26.95 -30.88 26.23
C ILE A 229 -26.23 -31.47 27.46
N GLU A 230 -24.93 -31.78 27.35
CA GLU A 230 -24.11 -32.29 28.45
C GLU A 230 -23.97 -31.26 29.59
N THR A 231 -23.86 -29.97 29.24
CA THR A 231 -23.74 -28.86 30.21
C THR A 231 -25.07 -28.59 30.94
N VAL A 232 -26.18 -28.49 30.22
CA VAL A 232 -27.51 -28.25 30.81
C VAL A 232 -27.91 -29.42 31.74
N ALA A 233 -27.55 -30.65 31.38
CA ALA A 233 -27.70 -31.82 32.26
C ALA A 233 -26.81 -31.74 33.51
N LYS A 234 -25.56 -31.28 33.40
CA LYS A 234 -24.64 -31.08 34.54
C LYS A 234 -25.19 -30.10 35.59
N PHE A 235 -25.93 -29.08 35.15
CA PHE A 235 -26.60 -28.11 36.04
C PHE A 235 -28.03 -28.51 36.46
N GLY A 236 -28.49 -29.73 36.12
CA GLY A 236 -29.81 -30.24 36.53
C GLY A 236 -31.01 -29.61 35.81
N HIS A 237 -30.77 -28.86 34.73
CA HIS A 237 -31.81 -28.16 33.97
C HIS A 237 -32.47 -29.06 32.91
N GLN A 238 -33.62 -28.63 32.37
CA GLN A 238 -34.36 -29.41 31.37
C GLN A 238 -33.60 -29.48 30.04
N ARG A 239 -33.60 -30.65 29.38
CA ARG A 239 -32.92 -30.87 28.09
C ARG A 239 -33.22 -29.74 27.10
N PRO A 240 -32.19 -29.07 26.54
CA PRO A 240 -32.39 -27.87 25.74
C PRO A 240 -33.14 -28.18 24.45
N LYS A 241 -34.07 -27.30 24.08
CA LYS A 241 -34.87 -27.35 22.85
C LYS A 241 -34.64 -26.07 22.05
N SER A 242 -34.20 -26.22 20.81
CA SER A 242 -34.20 -25.15 19.83
C SER A 242 -35.64 -24.79 19.41
N ARG A 243 -35.87 -23.49 19.19
CA ARG A 243 -37.10 -22.93 18.62
C ARG A 243 -36.70 -21.86 17.62
N LEU A 244 -37.34 -21.84 16.45
CA LEU A 244 -37.24 -20.70 15.55
C LEU A 244 -37.91 -19.48 16.20
N LEU A 245 -37.25 -18.32 16.19
CA LEU A 245 -37.78 -17.06 16.72
C LEU A 245 -38.25 -16.13 15.60
N LYS A 246 -37.44 -16.03 14.54
CA LYS A 246 -37.69 -15.22 13.35
C LYS A 246 -37.07 -15.91 12.15
N GLU A 247 -37.64 -15.70 10.98
CA GLU A 247 -36.97 -15.97 9.71
C GLU A 247 -37.32 -14.89 8.70
N THR A 248 -36.40 -14.57 7.81
CA THR A 248 -36.63 -13.72 6.64
C THR A 248 -36.15 -14.46 5.41
N GLY A 249 -37.04 -14.68 4.46
CA GLY A 249 -36.75 -15.43 3.25
C GLY A 249 -36.24 -16.84 3.53
N ARG A 250 -36.97 -17.65 4.32
CA ARG A 250 -36.69 -19.12 4.43
C ARG A 250 -36.46 -19.70 3.04
N TYR A 251 -37.33 -19.25 2.15
CA TYR A 251 -37.35 -19.49 0.73
C TYR A 251 -36.16 -18.97 -0.10
N SER A 252 -35.51 -17.84 0.24
CA SER A 252 -34.72 -17.08 -0.76
C SER A 252 -33.30 -17.63 -1.02
N ASN A 253 -32.61 -17.10 -2.03
CA ASN A 253 -31.16 -17.31 -2.24
C ASN A 253 -30.29 -16.74 -1.09
N SER A 254 -30.88 -16.04 -0.11
CA SER A 254 -30.18 -15.52 1.06
C SER A 254 -31.09 -15.59 2.30
N PRO A 255 -31.36 -16.80 2.82
CA PRO A 255 -32.18 -16.94 4.02
C PRO A 255 -31.48 -16.36 5.23
N VAL A 256 -32.25 -15.85 6.19
CA VAL A 256 -31.76 -15.61 7.55
C VAL A 256 -32.74 -16.23 8.54
N PHE A 257 -32.30 -17.29 9.20
CA PHE A 257 -33.02 -17.91 10.32
C PHE A 257 -32.42 -17.40 11.64
N VAL A 258 -33.27 -17.07 12.60
CA VAL A 258 -32.88 -16.71 13.97
C VAL A 258 -33.45 -17.73 14.93
N VAL A 259 -32.59 -18.60 15.47
CA VAL A 259 -32.96 -19.69 16.38
C VAL A 259 -32.61 -19.30 17.81
N GLY A 260 -33.54 -19.52 18.74
CA GLY A 260 -33.30 -19.45 20.18
C GLY A 260 -33.26 -20.85 20.78
N ILE A 261 -32.43 -21.07 21.78
CA ILE A 261 -32.41 -22.34 22.54
C ILE A 261 -32.95 -22.11 23.94
N PHE A 262 -33.86 -22.99 24.36
CA PHE A 262 -34.60 -22.88 25.60
C PHE A 262 -34.42 -24.11 26.50
N SER A 263 -34.30 -23.89 27.81
CA SER A 263 -34.48 -24.91 28.85
C SER A 263 -35.79 -24.60 29.57
N GLY A 264 -36.83 -25.41 29.32
CA GLY A 264 -38.18 -25.13 29.84
C GLY A 264 -38.75 -23.82 29.28
N LEU A 265 -38.76 -22.78 30.11
CA LEU A 265 -39.18 -21.42 29.76
C LEU A 265 -38.00 -20.49 29.40
N ASP A 266 -36.81 -20.74 29.96
CA ASP A 266 -35.68 -19.81 29.90
C ASP A 266 -34.95 -19.88 28.56
N LYS A 267 -34.70 -18.72 27.92
CA LYS A 267 -33.89 -18.62 26.70
C LYS A 267 -32.41 -18.56 27.06
N LEU A 268 -31.70 -19.66 26.83
CA LEU A 268 -30.26 -19.80 27.11
C LEU A 268 -29.40 -18.97 26.14
N GLY A 269 -29.80 -18.89 24.88
CA GLY A 269 -29.08 -18.17 23.83
C GLY A 269 -29.87 -18.07 22.53
N GLU A 270 -29.32 -17.30 21.58
CA GLU A 270 -29.92 -16.94 20.29
C GLU A 270 -28.82 -16.77 19.23
N GLY A 271 -29.05 -17.28 18.02
CA GLY A 271 -28.09 -17.22 16.93
C GLY A 271 -28.76 -17.16 15.57
N PHE A 272 -28.14 -16.44 14.64
CA PHE A 272 -28.62 -16.26 13.27
C PHE A 272 -27.72 -16.96 12.25
N GLY A 273 -28.29 -17.45 11.15
CA GLY A 273 -27.52 -18.07 10.06
C GLY A 273 -28.36 -18.37 8.82
N SER A 274 -27.70 -18.68 7.72
CA SER A 274 -28.33 -18.96 6.41
C SER A 274 -29.00 -20.32 6.30
N SER A 275 -28.92 -21.14 7.35
CA SER A 275 -29.73 -22.36 7.52
C SER A 275 -30.15 -22.53 8.97
N LEU A 276 -31.26 -23.23 9.21
CA LEU A 276 -31.71 -23.61 10.55
C LEU A 276 -30.61 -24.33 11.36
N LYS A 277 -29.79 -25.16 10.71
CA LYS A 277 -28.65 -25.87 11.32
C LYS A 277 -27.54 -24.90 11.74
N MET A 278 -27.23 -23.90 10.91
CA MET A 278 -26.23 -22.87 11.21
C MET A 278 -26.69 -21.92 12.32
N ALA A 279 -27.96 -21.51 12.28
CA ALA A 279 -28.59 -20.70 13.31
C ALA A 279 -28.66 -21.45 14.66
N GLU A 280 -29.04 -22.73 14.66
CA GLU A 280 -29.02 -23.58 15.85
C GLU A 280 -27.61 -23.80 16.40
N TYR A 281 -26.61 -24.05 15.53
CA TYR A 281 -25.21 -24.17 15.94
C TYR A 281 -24.75 -22.90 16.66
N ARG A 282 -24.99 -21.73 16.05
CA ARG A 282 -24.63 -20.42 16.62
C ARG A 282 -25.41 -20.10 17.89
N ALA A 283 -26.68 -20.49 17.99
CA ALA A 283 -27.49 -20.32 19.20
C ALA A 283 -26.99 -21.21 20.36
N ALA A 284 -26.47 -22.40 20.06
CA ALA A 284 -25.86 -23.28 21.05
C ALA A 284 -24.47 -22.79 21.47
N GLU A 285 -23.70 -22.25 20.53
CA GLU A 285 -22.42 -21.59 20.78
C GLU A 285 -22.59 -20.32 21.64
N ASP A 286 -23.56 -19.46 21.33
CA ASP A 286 -23.95 -18.30 22.16
C ASP A 286 -24.45 -18.72 23.56
N SER A 287 -25.31 -19.74 23.66
CA SER A 287 -25.76 -20.30 24.95
C SER A 287 -24.58 -20.74 25.84
N LEU A 288 -23.56 -21.36 25.24
CA LEU A 288 -22.35 -21.79 25.94
C LEU A 288 -21.40 -20.62 26.23
N HIS A 289 -21.26 -19.66 25.32
CA HIS A 289 -20.45 -18.46 25.56
C HIS A 289 -21.00 -17.63 26.71
N ARG A 290 -22.32 -17.41 26.79
CA ARG A 290 -22.95 -16.72 27.93
C ARG A 290 -22.59 -17.36 29.26
N LEU A 291 -22.63 -18.70 29.35
CA LEU A 291 -22.24 -19.43 30.56
C LEU A 291 -20.73 -19.33 30.85
N TYR A 292 -19.86 -19.63 29.87
CA TYR A 292 -18.42 -19.68 30.10
C TYR A 292 -17.76 -18.30 30.25
N LEU A 293 -18.40 -17.26 29.72
CA LEU A 293 -18.01 -15.86 29.83
C LEU A 293 -18.88 -15.09 30.85
N THR A 294 -19.70 -15.79 31.65
CA THR A 294 -20.37 -15.20 32.83
C THR A 294 -19.28 -14.63 33.75
N ARG A 295 -19.22 -13.30 33.84
CA ARG A 295 -18.26 -12.57 34.66
C ARG A 295 -18.85 -12.25 36.02
N THR A 296 -18.13 -12.58 37.10
CA THR A 296 -18.41 -12.07 38.44
C THR A 296 -18.29 -10.54 38.45
N PRO A 297 -19.31 -9.78 38.86
CA PRO A 297 -19.22 -8.31 38.96
C PRO A 297 -18.06 -7.86 39.85
N ASP A 298 -17.38 -6.77 39.49
CA ASP A 298 -16.10 -6.40 40.13
C ASP A 298 -16.23 -6.04 41.62
N HIS A 299 -17.42 -5.63 42.07
CA HIS A 299 -17.72 -5.39 43.49
C HIS A 299 -17.97 -6.67 44.31
N LEU A 300 -18.10 -7.84 43.66
CA LEU A 300 -18.21 -9.18 44.27
C LEU A 300 -16.93 -10.01 44.08
N LEU A 301 -15.92 -9.48 43.38
CA LEU A 301 -14.74 -10.21 42.94
C LEU A 301 -13.70 -10.38 44.07
N HIS A 302 -13.93 -11.34 44.95
CA HIS A 302 -12.96 -11.75 45.96
C HIS A 302 -12.00 -12.83 45.44
N VAL A 303 -10.70 -12.53 45.39
CA VAL A 303 -9.63 -13.50 45.10
C VAL A 303 -9.02 -14.05 46.40
N PRO A 304 -8.64 -15.34 46.47
CA PRO A 304 -8.05 -15.95 47.67
C PRO A 304 -6.86 -15.15 48.25
N SER A 305 -5.96 -14.60 47.41
CA SER A 305 -4.81 -13.83 47.91
C SER A 305 -5.17 -12.51 48.62
N SER A 306 -6.41 -12.03 48.52
CA SER A 306 -6.88 -10.87 49.29
C SER A 306 -7.08 -11.17 50.78
N THR A 307 -7.15 -12.46 51.17
CA THR A 307 -7.32 -12.89 52.56
C THR A 307 -6.01 -12.93 53.36
N PHE A 308 -4.84 -12.83 52.72
CA PHE A 308 -3.56 -12.81 53.43
C PHE A 308 -3.37 -11.49 54.19
N PRO A 309 -2.96 -11.54 55.47
CA PRO A 309 -2.88 -10.34 56.32
C PRO A 309 -1.83 -9.34 55.82
N LEU A 310 -2.15 -8.06 55.94
CA LEU A 310 -1.21 -6.94 55.72
C LEU A 310 -0.16 -6.94 56.83
N LYS A 311 0.95 -7.66 56.62
CA LYS A 311 2.14 -7.57 57.47
C LYS A 311 2.88 -6.28 57.20
N GLN A 312 3.05 -5.44 58.22
CA GLN A 312 3.92 -4.27 58.15
C GLN A 312 5.38 -4.73 58.06
N GLY A 313 5.97 -4.59 56.87
CA GLY A 313 7.39 -4.84 56.62
C GLY A 313 7.70 -5.13 55.17
N ASN A 314 8.87 -5.74 54.94
CA ASN A 314 9.10 -6.56 53.74
C ASN A 314 8.91 -8.05 54.09
N VAL A 315 8.98 -8.95 53.11
CA VAL A 315 8.72 -10.40 53.34
C VAL A 315 9.73 -11.06 54.29
N TYR A 316 10.88 -10.42 54.53
CA TYR A 316 11.98 -10.95 55.35
C TYR A 316 12.24 -10.16 56.66
N MET A 317 11.71 -8.93 56.79
CA MET A 317 12.00 -8.00 57.89
C MET A 317 10.77 -7.14 58.25
N THR A 318 10.44 -7.05 59.54
CA THR A 318 9.33 -6.23 60.06
C THR A 318 9.68 -4.73 60.07
N GLY A 319 8.76 -3.87 59.64
CA GLY A 319 8.95 -2.41 59.58
C GLY A 319 7.76 -1.67 58.97
N THR A 320 7.83 -0.35 58.82
CA THR A 320 6.72 0.43 58.24
C THR A 320 6.66 0.29 56.71
N GLU A 321 5.66 -0.44 56.19
CA GLU A 321 5.42 -0.56 54.73
C GLU A 321 4.79 0.72 54.16
N THR A 322 5.46 1.39 53.22
CA THR A 322 4.80 2.35 52.32
C THR A 322 4.04 1.58 51.23
N PRO A 323 2.74 1.86 50.99
CA PRO A 323 1.97 1.14 49.99
C PRO A 323 2.54 1.40 48.58
N TYR A 324 2.65 0.35 47.76
CA TYR A 324 2.95 0.52 46.34
C TYR A 324 1.80 1.26 45.64
N THR A 325 2.14 2.39 45.02
CA THR A 325 1.27 3.18 44.14
C THR A 325 1.73 2.97 42.69
N PRO A 326 0.87 2.46 41.79
CA PRO A 326 1.23 2.28 40.39
C PRO A 326 1.37 3.62 39.66
N GLY A 327 2.41 3.74 38.83
CA GLY A 327 2.54 4.85 37.90
C GLY A 327 1.57 4.72 36.72
N VAL A 328 1.05 5.86 36.25
CA VAL A 328 0.20 5.92 35.05
C VAL A 328 1.10 6.14 33.84
N LEU A 329 1.24 5.12 32.99
CA LEU A 329 1.86 5.28 31.66
C LEU A 329 0.91 6.10 30.78
N GLY A 330 1.41 7.20 30.21
CA GLY A 330 0.65 8.06 29.31
C GLY A 330 0.50 7.48 27.90
N GLU A 331 -0.47 7.96 27.13
CA GLU A 331 -0.71 7.48 25.76
C GLU A 331 0.52 7.62 24.86
N ALA A 332 1.26 8.73 24.99
CA ALA A 332 2.51 8.94 24.27
C ALA A 332 3.58 7.88 24.59
N GLU A 333 3.60 7.31 25.81
CA GLU A 333 4.54 6.24 26.18
C GLU A 333 4.11 4.87 25.60
N ILE A 334 2.81 4.65 25.47
CA ILE A 334 2.22 3.46 24.84
C ILE A 334 2.44 3.52 23.31
N LEU A 335 2.16 4.67 22.68
CA LEU A 335 2.35 4.91 21.24
C LEU A 335 3.82 4.85 20.84
N TYR A 336 4.72 5.40 21.66
CA TYR A 336 6.17 5.27 21.46
C TYR A 336 6.63 3.81 21.55
N ALA A 337 5.98 2.97 22.36
CA ALA A 337 6.27 1.54 22.46
C ALA A 337 5.66 0.69 21.33
N SER A 338 4.53 1.11 20.73
CA SER A 338 3.89 0.40 19.61
C SER A 338 4.59 0.59 18.26
N SER A 339 5.55 1.51 18.15
CA SER A 339 6.42 1.70 16.96
C SER A 339 7.42 0.53 16.69
N GLY A 340 7.20 -0.63 17.31
CA GLY A 340 8.08 -1.80 17.24
C GLY A 340 7.63 -2.82 16.20
N ARG A 341 8.56 -3.22 15.31
CA ARG A 341 8.37 -4.27 14.27
C ARG A 341 8.00 -5.65 14.87
N SER A 342 6.73 -5.88 15.19
CA SER A 342 6.20 -7.19 15.58
C SER A 342 4.73 -7.38 15.22
N ASN A 343 4.43 -8.37 14.38
CA ASN A 343 3.08 -8.76 13.96
C ASN A 343 2.27 -9.48 15.07
N VAL A 344 2.52 -9.12 16.34
CA VAL A 344 1.81 -9.64 17.51
C VAL A 344 0.76 -8.61 17.90
N VAL A 345 -0.52 -8.95 17.69
CA VAL A 345 -1.64 -8.08 18.05
C VAL A 345 -1.56 -7.74 19.55
N ALA A 346 -1.23 -6.48 19.85
CA ALA A 346 -1.12 -6.00 21.22
C ALA A 346 -2.53 -5.88 21.83
N PRO A 347 -2.81 -6.52 22.99
CA PRO A 347 -4.13 -6.48 23.59
C PRO A 347 -4.44 -5.07 24.11
N ARG A 348 -5.42 -4.39 23.50
CA ARG A 348 -5.79 -2.98 23.78
C ARG A 348 -6.01 -2.75 25.29
N ARG A 349 -5.35 -1.72 25.82
CA ARG A 349 -5.61 -1.17 27.16
C ARG A 349 -6.92 -0.38 27.12
N GLN A 350 -7.74 -0.49 28.16
CA GLN A 350 -8.98 0.30 28.25
C GLN A 350 -8.69 1.76 28.57
N THR A 351 -9.44 2.70 27.96
CA THR A 351 -9.44 4.11 28.37
C THR A 351 -10.18 4.29 29.69
N LEU A 352 -10.02 5.46 30.33
CA LEU A 352 -10.81 5.81 31.52
C LEU A 352 -12.31 5.87 31.19
N GLU A 353 -12.66 6.43 30.04
CA GLU A 353 -14.05 6.50 29.53
C GLU A 353 -14.68 5.11 29.32
N GLU A 354 -13.91 4.13 28.80
CA GLU A 354 -14.36 2.72 28.69
C GLU A 354 -14.63 2.06 30.06
N LEU A 355 -13.98 2.53 31.12
CA LEU A 355 -14.14 2.01 32.48
C LEU A 355 -15.30 2.71 33.21
N GLU A 356 -15.49 4.00 32.98
CA GLU A 356 -16.59 4.80 33.56
C GLU A 356 -17.93 4.46 32.88
N ALA A 357 -18.00 4.36 31.55
CA ALA A 357 -19.20 3.92 30.83
C ALA A 357 -19.65 2.49 31.20
N ARG A 358 -18.76 1.66 31.74
CA ARG A 358 -19.10 0.33 32.29
C ARG A 358 -19.60 0.36 33.74
N ARG A 359 -19.37 1.45 34.46
CA ARG A 359 -19.78 1.62 35.86
C ARG A 359 -21.25 2.01 35.97
N ASP A 360 -21.72 2.83 35.04
CA ASP A 360 -23.07 3.40 35.05
C ASP A 360 -24.08 2.57 34.22
N GLY A 361 -23.63 1.46 33.61
CA GLY A 361 -24.43 0.55 32.79
C GLY A 361 -25.40 -0.36 33.55
N LEU A 362 -26.13 0.17 34.54
CA LEU A 362 -27.14 -0.54 35.33
C LEU A 362 -28.39 0.31 35.58
N ASP A 363 -29.22 0.51 34.56
CA ASP A 363 -30.66 0.67 34.77
C ASP A 363 -31.50 0.04 33.64
N HIS A 364 -32.71 -0.40 33.98
CA HIS A 364 -33.65 -1.09 33.11
C HIS A 364 -34.81 -0.15 32.72
N THR A 365 -34.75 0.53 31.57
CA THR A 365 -35.97 0.92 30.82
C THR A 365 -35.69 1.45 29.41
N SER A 366 -36.30 0.80 28.40
CA SER A 366 -37.08 1.45 27.30
C SER A 366 -37.00 0.66 25.98
N LEU A 367 -38.03 -0.15 25.73
CA LEU A 367 -38.39 -0.58 24.38
C LEU A 367 -39.19 0.54 23.68
N LYS A 368 -38.86 0.90 22.43
CA LYS A 368 -39.86 0.99 21.34
C LYS A 368 -39.30 1.30 19.94
N THR A 369 -39.78 0.50 18.98
CA THR A 369 -40.09 0.82 17.56
C THR A 369 -39.09 1.63 16.71
N LEU A 370 -38.62 1.00 15.63
CA LEU A 370 -39.28 1.19 14.32
C LEU A 370 -39.14 -0.05 13.40
N SER A 371 -40.15 -0.25 12.57
CA SER A 371 -40.32 -1.26 11.49
C SER A 371 -40.68 -0.48 10.21
N MET A 372 -40.67 -0.98 8.96
CA MET A 372 -40.51 -2.29 8.32
C MET A 372 -39.94 -2.01 6.89
N SER A 373 -39.57 -2.95 6.00
CA SER A 373 -40.43 -3.94 5.31
C SER A 373 -39.61 -5.02 4.56
N THR A 374 -40.25 -5.80 3.68
CA THR A 374 -39.77 -7.12 3.15
C THR A 374 -39.71 -7.16 1.61
N SER A 375 -38.87 -8.01 0.98
CA SER A 375 -39.22 -9.37 0.47
C SER A 375 -38.21 -9.77 -0.66
N ASN A 376 -38.11 -10.99 -1.24
CA ASN A 376 -38.89 -12.24 -1.12
C ASN A 376 -38.08 -13.55 -1.45
N GLU A 377 -38.78 -14.69 -1.60
CA GLU A 377 -38.33 -16.11 -1.70
C GLU A 377 -38.20 -16.66 -3.16
N LYS A 378 -37.46 -17.75 -3.52
CA LYS A 378 -37.72 -19.23 -3.35
C LYS A 378 -36.49 -20.15 -3.74
N THR A 379 -36.58 -21.47 -3.46
CA THR A 379 -35.51 -22.53 -3.30
C THR A 379 -35.45 -23.61 -4.44
N ASP A 380 -34.92 -24.88 -4.40
CA ASP A 380 -34.77 -25.92 -3.32
C ASP A 380 -33.81 -27.14 -3.59
N GLU A 381 -33.79 -28.08 -2.61
CA GLU A 381 -33.10 -29.40 -2.49
C GLU A 381 -33.42 -30.45 -3.62
N PHE A 382 -32.84 -31.68 -3.81
CA PHE A 382 -31.74 -32.51 -3.24
C PHE A 382 -31.47 -33.78 -4.13
N LEU A 383 -30.21 -34.30 -4.22
CA LEU A 383 -29.71 -35.73 -4.15
C LEU A 383 -30.45 -36.93 -4.85
N PRO A 384 -30.01 -38.24 -4.78
CA PRO A 384 -28.68 -38.88 -4.56
C PRO A 384 -28.29 -40.05 -5.54
N GLY A 385 -27.02 -40.50 -5.50
CA GLY A 385 -26.57 -41.90 -5.84
C GLY A 385 -25.90 -42.11 -7.22
N THR A 386 -25.09 -43.16 -7.50
CA THR A 386 -24.49 -44.27 -6.71
C THR A 386 -23.20 -44.81 -7.40
N TRP A 387 -22.29 -45.48 -6.65
CA TRP A 387 -21.09 -46.22 -7.15
C TRP A 387 -21.45 -47.66 -7.63
N PRO A 388 -20.57 -48.57 -8.15
CA PRO A 388 -19.09 -48.57 -8.35
C PRO A 388 -18.69 -49.11 -9.79
N PRO A 389 -17.60 -49.89 -10.09
CA PRO A 389 -16.28 -50.14 -9.47
C PRO A 389 -15.02 -50.07 -10.41
N ARG A 390 -13.83 -49.99 -9.76
CA ARG A 390 -12.43 -50.24 -10.20
C ARG A 390 -12.10 -51.01 -11.51
N ARG A 391 -10.98 -50.62 -12.16
CA ARG A 391 -9.80 -51.51 -12.45
C ARG A 391 -8.47 -50.74 -12.62
N THR A 392 -7.37 -51.42 -13.00
CA THR A 392 -5.98 -51.10 -12.57
C THR A 392 -4.87 -51.30 -13.62
N SER A 393 -3.63 -50.88 -13.31
CA SER A 393 -2.33 -51.11 -13.99
C SER A 393 -2.00 -50.13 -15.15
N SER A 394 -0.82 -49.48 -15.27
CA SER A 394 0.60 -49.91 -15.48
C SER A 394 0.95 -50.11 -16.97
N SER A 395 2.11 -49.75 -17.56
CA SER A 395 3.36 -49.11 -17.07
C SER A 395 4.27 -48.59 -18.23
N THR A 396 5.44 -48.01 -17.90
CA THR A 396 6.70 -47.92 -18.70
C THR A 396 6.76 -47.24 -20.08
N SER A 397 7.43 -46.07 -20.11
CA SER A 397 8.71 -45.78 -20.81
C SER A 397 8.97 -46.24 -22.28
N ARG A 398 9.24 -45.27 -23.17
CA ARG A 398 10.57 -45.12 -23.83
C ARG A 398 10.77 -43.78 -24.57
N ARG A 399 12.03 -43.40 -24.80
CA ARG A 399 12.48 -42.33 -25.73
C ARG A 399 13.07 -42.96 -27.00
N VAL A 400 12.89 -42.32 -28.16
CA VAL A 400 13.81 -42.38 -29.32
C VAL A 400 13.86 -40.98 -29.97
N SER A 401 14.96 -40.64 -30.64
CA SER A 401 15.15 -39.39 -31.40
C SER A 401 15.85 -39.71 -32.72
N LEU A 402 15.63 -38.92 -33.78
CA LEU A 402 16.49 -38.88 -34.98
C LEU A 402 16.29 -37.57 -35.75
N LYS A 403 17.18 -37.27 -36.72
CA LYS A 403 17.34 -35.95 -37.37
C LYS A 403 17.26 -36.02 -38.90
N ALA A 404 16.74 -34.94 -39.49
CA ALA A 404 17.15 -34.23 -40.72
C ALA A 404 17.53 -34.97 -42.03
N GLY A 405 16.99 -34.45 -43.14
CA GLY A 405 17.44 -34.65 -44.53
C GLY A 405 17.11 -33.39 -45.37
N LEU A 406 17.73 -33.22 -46.55
CA LEU A 406 17.67 -31.98 -47.38
C LEU A 406 17.87 -32.32 -48.89
N VAL A 407 17.92 -31.30 -49.78
CA VAL A 407 18.19 -31.34 -51.25
C VAL A 407 16.94 -31.62 -52.15
N VAL A 408 16.73 -31.09 -53.38
CA VAL A 408 16.87 -29.74 -54.05
C VAL A 408 16.39 -29.86 -55.55
N LEU A 409 16.36 -28.75 -56.35
CA LEU A 409 16.12 -28.57 -57.83
C LEU A 409 14.67 -28.26 -58.31
N ALA A 410 14.36 -27.62 -59.47
CA ALA A 410 15.04 -26.60 -60.35
C ALA A 410 14.13 -26.20 -61.58
N VAL A 411 14.70 -25.53 -62.63
CA VAL A 411 14.20 -25.28 -64.04
C VAL A 411 13.45 -23.91 -64.27
N VAL A 412 14.02 -22.88 -64.92
CA VAL A 412 14.15 -22.50 -66.38
C VAL A 412 12.78 -22.26 -67.10
N ALA A 413 12.40 -21.17 -67.82
CA ALA A 413 12.96 -19.90 -68.36
C ALA A 413 13.19 -19.81 -69.91
N SER A 414 12.48 -18.91 -70.65
CA SER A 414 12.80 -18.52 -72.06
C SER A 414 11.97 -17.36 -72.69
N THR A 415 12.65 -16.29 -73.20
CA THR A 415 12.45 -15.50 -74.48
C THR A 415 11.07 -14.97 -74.94
N PHE A 416 10.86 -13.87 -75.71
CA PHE A 416 11.59 -13.06 -76.74
C PHE A 416 11.34 -11.53 -76.50
N LEU A 417 12.09 -10.48 -76.92
CA LEU A 417 13.06 -10.08 -77.99
C LEU A 417 12.49 -9.09 -79.06
N TRP A 418 12.88 -7.80 -79.02
CA TRP A 418 13.26 -6.95 -80.19
C TRP A 418 13.89 -5.58 -79.80
N ARG A 419 14.28 -4.74 -80.78
CA ARG A 419 15.31 -3.66 -80.64
C ARG A 419 14.94 -2.28 -81.24
N SER A 420 15.24 -1.21 -80.49
CA SER A 420 15.81 0.09 -80.95
C SER A 420 14.97 1.02 -81.88
N PRO A 421 15.42 2.25 -82.21
CA PRO A 421 15.60 3.41 -81.30
C PRO A 421 15.05 4.77 -81.85
N PHE A 422 14.75 5.77 -81.00
CA PHE A 422 15.13 7.22 -81.14
C PHE A 422 14.44 8.16 -80.09
N ASP A 423 15.15 9.26 -79.78
CA ASP A 423 14.83 10.59 -79.20
C ASP A 423 13.66 10.96 -78.24
N ILE A 424 14.04 11.85 -77.28
CA ILE A 424 13.34 13.01 -76.67
C ILE A 424 11.95 12.82 -76.02
N GLY A 425 11.77 13.21 -74.74
CA GLY A 425 10.41 13.40 -74.22
C GLY A 425 10.05 13.58 -72.73
N SER A 426 10.91 14.07 -71.82
CA SER A 426 10.53 14.56 -70.46
C SER A 426 9.97 13.55 -69.41
N HIS A 427 9.73 14.07 -68.19
CA HIS A 427 8.96 13.49 -67.05
C HIS A 427 9.28 12.07 -66.53
N ASN A 428 10.45 11.89 -65.90
CA ASN A 428 10.65 10.84 -64.91
C ASN A 428 10.05 11.23 -63.54
N ILE A 429 8.77 10.95 -63.31
CA ILE A 429 8.14 11.10 -61.98
C ILE A 429 8.42 9.84 -61.15
N HIS A 430 9.62 9.77 -60.57
CA HIS A 430 9.98 8.82 -59.51
C HIS A 430 10.52 9.59 -58.31
N GLY A 431 9.60 10.23 -57.57
CA GLY A 431 9.91 10.98 -56.36
C GLY A 431 10.44 10.06 -55.26
N ARG A 432 11.59 10.41 -54.68
CA ARG A 432 12.08 9.77 -53.45
C ARG A 432 11.14 10.12 -52.29
N LEU A 433 10.44 9.13 -51.73
CA LEU A 433 9.91 9.24 -50.37
C LEU A 433 11.08 9.17 -49.39
N GLY A 434 11.66 10.33 -49.11
CA GLY A 434 12.66 10.50 -48.06
C GLY A 434 12.01 10.54 -46.67
N ALA A 435 12.82 10.45 -45.62
CA ALA A 435 12.35 10.47 -44.22
C ALA A 435 11.63 11.77 -43.81
N SER A 436 11.70 12.83 -44.63
CA SER A 436 11.08 14.14 -44.40
C SER A 436 9.54 14.14 -44.35
N GLY A 437 8.87 13.03 -44.68
CA GLY A 437 7.42 12.88 -44.56
C GLY A 437 6.93 12.07 -43.35
N ILE A 438 7.84 11.56 -42.50
CA ILE A 438 7.51 10.64 -41.40
C ILE A 438 7.78 11.34 -40.07
N CYS A 439 6.79 11.37 -39.18
CA CYS A 439 6.78 12.16 -37.94
C CYS A 439 7.23 13.62 -38.16
N PRO A 440 6.37 14.46 -38.77
CA PRO A 440 6.71 15.87 -39.03
C PRO A 440 7.02 16.59 -37.72
N GLN A 441 8.06 17.43 -37.75
CA GLN A 441 8.47 18.26 -36.63
C GLN A 441 8.01 19.70 -36.82
N VAL A 442 7.53 20.32 -35.74
CA VAL A 442 7.31 21.77 -35.69
C VAL A 442 8.60 22.49 -35.25
N SER A 443 8.67 23.78 -35.57
CA SER A 443 9.71 24.67 -35.04
C SER A 443 9.42 25.11 -33.60
N GLU A 444 10.43 25.65 -32.91
CA GLU A 444 10.24 26.25 -31.58
C GLU A 444 9.25 27.43 -31.61
N LEU A 445 8.31 27.45 -30.67
CA LEU A 445 7.27 28.48 -30.56
C LEU A 445 7.55 29.36 -29.33
N ILE A 446 8.11 30.53 -29.60
CA ILE A 446 8.42 31.56 -28.59
C ILE A 446 7.32 32.63 -28.64
N PRO A 447 6.75 33.08 -27.49
CA PRO A 447 5.76 34.16 -27.46
C PRO A 447 6.30 35.44 -28.11
N LYS A 448 5.51 36.09 -28.97
CA LYS A 448 5.86 37.29 -29.75
C LYS A 448 5.27 38.54 -29.11
N SER A 449 3.97 38.54 -28.85
CA SER A 449 3.27 39.63 -28.16
C SER A 449 3.77 39.74 -26.72
N ASN A 450 3.92 38.60 -26.05
CA ASN A 450 4.38 38.50 -24.67
C ASN A 450 5.91 38.30 -24.51
N PHE A 451 6.70 38.48 -25.58
CA PHE A 451 8.14 38.18 -25.60
C PHE A 451 8.94 38.82 -24.45
N ALA A 452 8.67 40.09 -24.15
CA ALA A 452 9.40 40.84 -23.11
C ALA A 452 9.15 40.26 -21.70
N LEU A 453 7.91 39.85 -21.41
CA LEU A 453 7.55 39.19 -20.17
C LEU A 453 8.12 37.76 -20.10
N TRP A 454 7.96 36.99 -21.17
CA TRP A 454 8.52 35.63 -21.28
C TRP A 454 10.02 35.62 -21.01
N LYS A 455 10.76 36.56 -21.61
CA LYS A 455 12.19 36.71 -21.37
C LYS A 455 12.51 37.15 -19.94
N ALA A 456 11.83 38.17 -19.41
CA ALA A 456 12.09 38.67 -18.05
C ALA A 456 11.85 37.60 -16.97
N LEU A 457 10.80 36.78 -17.14
CA LEU A 457 10.54 35.60 -16.32
C LEU A 457 11.61 34.53 -16.54
N GLY A 458 11.96 34.21 -17.79
CA GLY A 458 13.03 33.25 -18.12
C GLY A 458 14.41 33.61 -17.56
N ASP A 459 14.76 34.89 -17.52
CA ASP A 459 15.97 35.41 -16.87
C ASP A 459 15.84 35.30 -15.33
N THR A 460 14.70 35.70 -14.76
CA THR A 460 14.41 35.61 -13.30
C THR A 460 14.48 34.17 -12.78
N TYR A 461 13.85 33.23 -13.48
CA TYR A 461 13.88 31.79 -13.19
C TYR A 461 15.29 31.19 -13.32
N GLY A 462 16.24 31.88 -13.96
CA GLY A 462 17.65 31.47 -14.02
C GLY A 462 18.42 31.77 -12.73
N THR A 463 17.93 32.68 -11.89
CA THR A 463 18.61 33.14 -10.67
C THR A 463 18.56 32.12 -9.53
N ASP A 464 19.62 32.07 -8.72
CA ASP A 464 19.65 31.18 -7.56
C ASP A 464 18.65 31.60 -6.46
N ALA A 465 18.29 32.89 -6.41
CA ALA A 465 17.21 33.39 -5.55
C ALA A 465 15.85 32.77 -5.94
N PHE A 466 15.53 32.71 -7.24
CA PHE A 466 14.30 32.04 -7.69
C PHE A 466 14.36 30.53 -7.48
N LYS A 467 15.51 29.87 -7.75
CA LYS A 467 15.69 28.44 -7.47
C LYS A 467 15.42 28.12 -6.00
N MET A 468 15.94 28.91 -5.06
CA MET A 468 15.66 28.70 -3.64
C MET A 468 14.18 28.97 -3.28
N ARG A 469 13.53 29.97 -3.88
CA ARG A 469 12.08 30.19 -3.71
C ARG A 469 11.27 28.98 -4.21
N ALA A 470 11.64 28.42 -5.36
CA ALA A 470 11.01 27.23 -5.93
C ALA A 470 11.29 25.97 -5.08
N VAL A 471 12.49 25.83 -4.50
CA VAL A 471 12.76 24.82 -3.46
C VAL A 471 11.81 24.98 -2.29
N ASP A 472 11.69 26.17 -1.70
CA ASP A 472 10.84 26.40 -0.53
C ASP A 472 9.35 26.15 -0.81
N TRP A 473 8.88 26.49 -2.01
CA TRP A 473 7.53 26.20 -2.52
C TRP A 473 7.26 24.69 -2.60
N LEU A 474 8.09 23.91 -3.29
CA LEU A 474 7.87 22.46 -3.40
C LEU A 474 8.15 21.72 -2.08
N ALA A 475 9.22 22.09 -1.38
CA ALA A 475 9.59 21.52 -0.09
C ALA A 475 8.57 21.81 1.01
N GLY A 476 7.82 22.91 0.93
CA GLY A 476 6.69 23.17 1.82
C GLY A 476 5.50 22.25 1.53
N ALA A 477 5.14 22.09 0.25
CA ALA A 477 4.07 21.19 -0.19
C ALA A 477 4.35 19.70 0.14
N VAL A 478 5.59 19.24 0.00
CA VAL A 478 6.04 17.87 0.33
C VAL A 478 5.95 17.57 1.84
N LYS A 479 6.00 18.59 2.73
CA LYS A 479 5.90 18.39 4.19
C LYS A 479 4.49 18.07 4.69
N ILE A 480 3.47 18.16 3.82
CA ILE A 480 2.06 17.95 4.16
C ILE A 480 1.62 16.58 3.59
N PRO A 481 1.40 15.54 4.40
CA PRO A 481 1.25 14.16 3.93
C PRO A 481 -0.16 13.87 3.38
N THR A 482 -0.45 14.31 2.16
CA THR A 482 -1.78 14.24 1.51
C THR A 482 -2.24 12.84 1.07
N GLU A 483 -1.59 11.77 1.52
CA GLU A 483 -1.83 10.36 1.15
C GLU A 483 -3.31 9.93 1.02
N SER A 484 -3.73 9.46 -0.14
CA SER A 484 -5.01 8.79 -0.39
C SER A 484 -4.88 7.27 -0.16
N TYR A 485 -6.00 6.54 -0.05
CA TYR A 485 -6.01 5.08 0.21
C TYR A 485 -7.26 4.44 -0.43
N ASP A 486 -7.16 3.24 -1.01
CA ASP A 486 -8.28 2.53 -1.68
C ASP A 486 -9.55 2.38 -0.81
N GLN A 487 -9.39 2.47 0.51
CA GLN A 487 -10.45 2.35 1.52
C GLN A 487 -10.54 3.62 2.38
N MET A 488 -10.68 4.78 1.73
CA MET A 488 -11.10 6.02 2.38
C MET A 488 -12.62 6.01 2.64
N GLY A 489 -13.05 6.53 3.79
CA GLY A 489 -14.48 6.72 4.08
C GLY A 489 -15.02 7.99 3.40
N PRO A 490 -16.36 8.22 3.41
CA PRO A 490 -16.97 9.36 2.73
C PRO A 490 -16.36 10.72 3.10
N VAL A 491 -16.19 11.57 2.09
CA VAL A 491 -15.67 12.94 2.24
C VAL A 491 -16.47 13.72 3.29
N GLY A 492 -15.78 14.51 4.11
CA GLY A 492 -16.36 15.22 5.25
C GLY A 492 -16.66 14.36 6.48
N THR A 493 -16.78 13.03 6.34
CA THR A 493 -16.99 12.09 7.46
C THR A 493 -15.67 11.47 7.93
N ASP A 494 -14.84 10.97 7.01
CA ASP A 494 -13.54 10.39 7.36
C ASP A 494 -12.54 11.50 7.75
N PRO A 495 -11.92 11.45 8.95
CA PRO A 495 -10.98 12.47 9.38
C PRO A 495 -9.69 12.51 8.54
N ARG A 496 -9.35 11.46 7.79
CA ARG A 496 -8.14 11.42 6.94
C ARG A 496 -8.16 12.49 5.85
N TRP A 497 -9.33 12.92 5.36
CA TRP A 497 -9.43 14.01 4.38
C TRP A 497 -9.01 15.38 4.94
N LYS A 498 -8.99 15.60 6.26
CA LYS A 498 -8.78 16.93 6.86
C LYS A 498 -7.40 17.55 6.55
N LYS A 499 -6.42 16.75 6.13
CA LYS A 499 -5.08 17.19 5.74
C LYS A 499 -5.06 18.04 4.46
N PHE A 500 -6.04 17.88 3.57
CA PHE A 500 -6.21 18.77 2.42
C PHE A 500 -6.58 20.20 2.85
N SER A 501 -7.25 20.41 4.00
CA SER A 501 -7.40 21.76 4.57
C SER A 501 -6.05 22.38 4.88
N THR A 502 -5.15 21.66 5.56
CA THR A 502 -3.79 22.14 5.86
C THR A 502 -2.97 22.40 4.59
N PHE A 503 -3.19 21.62 3.53
CA PHE A 503 -2.59 21.86 2.22
C PHE A 503 -3.13 23.12 1.54
N HIS A 504 -4.44 23.38 1.64
CA HIS A 504 -5.05 24.64 1.19
C HIS A 504 -4.56 25.86 1.99
N ASP A 505 -4.43 25.74 3.32
CA ASP A 505 -3.91 26.80 4.18
C ASP A 505 -2.47 27.17 3.78
N TYR A 506 -1.66 26.16 3.46
CA TYR A 506 -0.32 26.34 2.91
C TYR A 506 -0.35 27.03 1.54
N MET A 507 -1.13 26.52 0.57
CA MET A 507 -1.21 27.13 -0.76
C MET A 507 -1.73 28.58 -0.72
N SER A 508 -2.73 28.88 0.11
CA SER A 508 -3.26 30.23 0.30
C SER A 508 -2.28 31.20 0.93
N THR A 509 -1.37 30.71 1.77
CA THR A 509 -0.28 31.51 2.36
C THR A 509 0.88 31.70 1.37
N THR A 510 1.07 30.73 0.46
CA THR A 510 2.25 30.61 -0.41
C THR A 510 2.08 31.30 -1.75
N PHE A 511 0.86 31.32 -2.28
CA PHE A 511 0.47 31.95 -3.55
C PHE A 511 -0.64 33.00 -3.33
N PRO A 512 -0.33 34.10 -2.59
CA PRO A 512 -1.32 35.09 -2.20
C PRO A 512 -1.89 35.89 -3.37
N LEU A 513 -1.13 36.16 -4.44
CA LEU A 513 -1.69 36.85 -5.61
C LEU A 513 -2.67 35.94 -6.36
N VAL A 514 -2.35 34.66 -6.52
CA VAL A 514 -3.27 33.68 -7.11
C VAL A 514 -4.59 33.65 -6.32
N HIS A 515 -4.52 33.50 -5.00
CA HIS A 515 -5.70 33.38 -4.13
C HIS A 515 -6.50 34.68 -3.96
N SER A 516 -5.94 35.83 -4.32
CA SER A 516 -6.64 37.13 -4.30
C SER A 516 -7.08 37.64 -5.68
N THR A 517 -6.63 37.00 -6.76
CA THR A 517 -6.92 37.43 -8.14
C THR A 517 -7.77 36.43 -8.93
N LEU A 518 -7.62 35.12 -8.71
CA LEU A 518 -8.37 34.08 -9.43
C LEU A 518 -9.68 33.74 -8.71
N GLU A 519 -10.73 33.42 -9.48
CA GLU A 519 -12.00 32.94 -8.93
C GLU A 519 -11.83 31.46 -8.51
N LEU A 520 -11.78 31.16 -7.20
CA LEU A 520 -11.63 29.80 -6.67
C LEU A 520 -12.97 29.17 -6.31
N THR A 521 -13.34 28.10 -7.02
CA THR A 521 -14.47 27.22 -6.69
C THR A 521 -13.95 25.95 -6.01
N LYS A 522 -14.55 25.55 -4.87
CA LYS A 522 -14.26 24.27 -4.22
C LYS A 522 -15.39 23.27 -4.45
N VAL A 523 -15.04 22.10 -4.96
CA VAL A 523 -15.97 21.03 -5.31
C VAL A 523 -15.73 19.83 -4.39
N ASN A 524 -16.79 19.17 -3.93
CA ASN A 524 -16.74 18.04 -2.99
C ASN A 524 -15.80 18.30 -1.79
N THR A 525 -15.88 19.49 -1.19
CA THR A 525 -15.00 20.01 -0.12
C THR A 525 -13.54 20.31 -0.53
N TYR A 526 -12.87 19.39 -1.24
CA TYR A 526 -11.41 19.45 -1.42
C TYR A 526 -10.91 19.53 -2.88
N GLY A 527 -11.76 19.27 -3.88
CA GLY A 527 -11.41 19.53 -5.27
C GLY A 527 -11.38 21.03 -5.56
N LEU A 528 -10.41 21.47 -6.36
CA LEU A 528 -10.18 22.90 -6.63
C LEU A 528 -10.38 23.22 -8.11
N ILE A 529 -11.04 24.34 -8.39
CA ILE A 529 -11.05 24.97 -9.72
C ILE A 529 -10.68 26.45 -9.52
N TYR A 530 -9.51 26.86 -10.00
CA TYR A 530 -9.12 28.27 -10.08
C TYR A 530 -9.36 28.78 -11.50
N VAL A 531 -10.08 29.89 -11.65
CA VAL A 531 -10.32 30.53 -12.96
C VAL A 531 -9.59 31.87 -13.01
N TRP A 532 -8.56 31.95 -13.86
CA TRP A 532 -7.92 33.19 -14.27
C TRP A 532 -8.66 33.75 -15.48
N LYS A 533 -9.62 34.62 -15.19
CA LYS A 533 -10.52 35.23 -16.17
C LYS A 533 -9.74 36.03 -17.22
N GLY A 534 -9.94 35.70 -18.49
CA GLY A 534 -9.39 36.44 -19.61
C GLY A 534 -10.10 37.78 -19.85
N MET A 535 -9.46 38.68 -20.60
CA MET A 535 -10.08 39.92 -21.09
C MET A 535 -11.14 39.67 -22.17
N ASP A 536 -11.01 38.58 -22.94
CA ASP A 536 -11.96 38.15 -23.96
C ASP A 536 -12.63 36.85 -23.52
N SER A 537 -13.95 36.90 -23.32
CA SER A 537 -14.78 35.76 -22.93
C SER A 537 -15.38 35.00 -24.11
N SER A 538 -15.01 35.32 -25.35
CA SER A 538 -15.39 34.56 -26.55
C SER A 538 -14.39 33.45 -26.89
N LEU A 539 -13.13 33.58 -26.46
CA LEU A 539 -12.08 32.60 -26.64
C LEU A 539 -12.24 31.43 -25.67
N GLN A 540 -12.08 30.20 -26.15
CA GLN A 540 -12.14 29.01 -25.30
C GLN A 540 -10.99 28.97 -24.28
N PRO A 541 -11.23 28.59 -23.01
CA PRO A 541 -10.18 28.51 -22.00
C PRO A 541 -9.10 27.44 -22.30
N LEU A 542 -7.90 27.71 -21.79
CA LEU A 542 -6.88 26.68 -21.52
C LEU A 542 -7.23 25.98 -20.21
N LEU A 543 -7.30 24.64 -20.20
CA LEU A 543 -7.37 23.86 -18.97
C LEU A 543 -6.00 23.26 -18.63
N LEU A 544 -5.55 23.50 -17.41
CA LEU A 544 -4.43 22.82 -16.78
C LEU A 544 -4.96 21.91 -15.67
N ALA A 545 -4.40 20.72 -15.54
CA ALA A 545 -4.73 19.75 -14.50
C ALA A 545 -3.46 19.23 -13.80
N ALA A 546 -3.62 18.86 -12.53
CA ALA A 546 -2.64 18.21 -11.64
C ALA A 546 -3.37 17.80 -10.34
N HIS A 547 -2.90 16.79 -9.60
CA HIS A 547 -3.55 16.33 -8.36
C HIS A 547 -2.90 16.86 -7.07
N GLN A 548 -3.56 16.64 -5.92
CA GLN A 548 -3.12 17.11 -4.59
C GLN A 548 -2.65 15.97 -3.67
N ASP A 549 -3.10 14.76 -3.93
CA ASP A 549 -2.82 13.57 -3.15
C ASP A 549 -1.49 12.92 -3.58
N VAL A 550 -1.22 11.73 -3.03
CA VAL A 550 0.02 10.96 -3.20
C VAL A 550 -0.24 9.52 -2.74
N VAL A 551 0.50 8.51 -3.21
CA VAL A 551 0.44 7.17 -2.61
C VAL A 551 0.95 7.19 -1.17
N PRO A 552 0.39 6.35 -0.27
CA PRO A 552 0.91 6.14 1.07
C PRO A 552 2.39 5.75 1.12
N VAL A 553 3.05 6.05 2.24
CA VAL A 553 4.40 5.54 2.49
C VAL A 553 4.38 4.40 3.50
N GLU A 554 4.58 3.18 2.98
CA GLU A 554 4.66 1.93 3.74
C GLU A 554 5.67 2.05 4.91
N GLU A 555 5.19 1.90 6.15
CA GLU A 555 5.97 2.12 7.37
C GLU A 555 7.25 1.29 7.43
N THR A 556 7.23 0.05 6.93
CA THR A 556 8.39 -0.83 6.91
C THR A 556 9.49 -0.39 5.92
N THR A 557 9.20 0.57 5.04
CA THR A 557 10.19 1.18 4.12
C THR A 557 10.85 2.45 4.66
N ILE A 558 10.38 3.05 5.77
CA ILE A 558 10.86 4.37 6.24
C ILE A 558 12.38 4.39 6.53
N ASP A 559 13.01 3.26 6.92
CA ASP A 559 14.46 3.15 7.10
C ASP A 559 15.27 2.86 5.81
N GLN A 560 14.58 2.79 4.66
CA GLN A 560 15.13 2.66 3.30
C GLN A 560 15.11 4.00 2.54
N TRP A 561 14.35 4.99 3.03
CA TRP A 561 14.41 6.37 2.54
C TRP A 561 15.72 7.05 3.03
N GLN A 562 16.43 7.71 2.11
CA GLN A 562 17.65 8.48 2.36
C GLN A 562 17.37 9.72 3.20
N TYR A 563 16.20 10.34 2.99
CA TYR A 563 15.65 11.44 3.79
C TYR A 563 14.17 11.15 4.07
N PRO A 564 13.60 11.52 5.24
CA PRO A 564 12.24 11.11 5.60
C PRO A 564 11.20 11.56 4.54
N PRO A 565 10.18 10.73 4.24
CA PRO A 565 9.30 10.91 3.08
C PRO A 565 8.58 12.26 3.01
N PHE A 566 8.17 12.80 4.17
CA PHE A 566 7.49 14.09 4.26
C PHE A 566 8.39 15.15 4.92
N SER A 567 9.71 15.09 4.68
CA SER A 567 10.66 16.09 5.17
C SER A 567 10.80 17.30 4.24
N GLY A 568 10.51 17.15 2.94
CA GLY A 568 10.81 18.16 1.92
C GLY A 568 12.28 18.57 1.98
N HIS A 569 13.19 17.59 2.01
CA HIS A 569 14.61 17.86 2.19
C HIS A 569 15.24 18.31 0.88
N PHE A 570 15.92 19.44 0.87
CA PHE A 570 16.77 19.88 -0.23
C PHE A 570 18.24 19.62 0.10
N ASP A 571 18.93 18.84 -0.75
CA ASP A 571 20.34 18.46 -0.54
C ASP A 571 21.35 19.35 -1.30
N GLY A 572 20.87 20.27 -2.13
CA GLY A 572 21.66 21.10 -3.04
C GLY A 572 21.40 20.83 -4.53
N GLU A 573 20.85 19.68 -4.87
CA GLU A 573 20.48 19.29 -6.25
C GLU A 573 18.99 18.94 -6.37
N ARG A 574 18.43 18.27 -5.36
CA ARG A 574 17.11 17.63 -5.41
C ARG A 574 16.25 17.96 -4.20
N VAL A 575 14.94 18.08 -4.43
CA VAL A 575 13.92 18.13 -3.37
C VAL A 575 13.40 16.71 -3.19
N TRP A 576 13.66 16.13 -2.01
CA TRP A 576 13.33 14.74 -1.68
C TRP A 576 12.03 14.63 -0.88
N GLY A 577 11.18 13.69 -1.28
CA GLY A 577 10.00 13.26 -0.53
C GLY A 577 8.84 12.80 -1.42
N ARG A 578 7.80 12.24 -0.80
CA ARG A 578 6.59 11.78 -1.48
C ARG A 578 5.76 12.97 -1.96
N GLY A 579 5.43 12.98 -3.25
CA GLY A 579 4.83 14.11 -3.95
C GLY A 579 5.83 15.22 -4.29
N SER A 580 7.12 14.91 -4.40
CA SER A 580 8.10 15.81 -5.03
C SER A 580 8.14 15.68 -6.55
N GLN A 581 7.62 14.58 -7.10
CA GLN A 581 7.53 14.31 -8.52
C GLN A 581 6.14 13.82 -9.00
N ASP A 582 5.23 13.44 -8.08
CA ASP A 582 3.91 12.90 -8.44
C ASP A 582 2.81 13.32 -7.42
N ASP A 583 1.94 14.30 -7.71
CA ASP A 583 2.18 15.42 -8.64
C ASP A 583 1.90 16.80 -8.01
N LYS A 584 2.29 16.97 -6.74
CA LYS A 584 2.45 18.33 -6.20
C LYS A 584 3.50 19.12 -6.98
N SER A 585 4.39 18.47 -7.73
CA SER A 585 5.26 19.10 -8.71
C SER A 585 4.47 19.90 -9.75
N GLY A 586 3.57 19.28 -10.52
CA GLY A 586 2.75 19.96 -11.50
C GLY A 586 1.88 21.03 -10.88
N LEU A 587 1.14 20.70 -9.82
CA LEU A 587 0.27 21.66 -9.13
C LEU A 587 1.04 22.89 -8.63
N ILE A 588 2.13 22.70 -7.87
CA ILE A 588 2.93 23.81 -7.34
C ILE A 588 3.70 24.51 -8.46
N GLY A 589 4.06 23.82 -9.55
CA GLY A 589 4.68 24.39 -10.75
C GLY A 589 3.76 25.33 -11.52
N ILE A 590 2.50 24.94 -11.73
CA ILE A 590 1.46 25.79 -12.34
C ILE A 590 1.19 27.01 -11.46
N MET A 591 0.97 26.80 -10.16
CA MET A 591 0.76 27.88 -9.18
C MET A 591 1.95 28.86 -9.12
N SER A 592 3.18 28.35 -9.19
CA SER A 592 4.41 29.15 -9.23
C SER A 592 4.52 29.99 -10.50
N ALA A 593 4.10 29.46 -11.66
CA ALA A 593 4.05 30.21 -12.91
C ALA A 593 3.00 31.33 -12.85
N MET A 594 1.77 31.01 -12.41
CA MET A 594 0.69 31.99 -12.26
C MET A 594 1.05 33.12 -11.29
N GLU A 595 1.57 32.81 -10.10
CA GLU A 595 2.01 33.80 -9.10
C GLU A 595 3.13 34.69 -9.68
N SER A 596 4.14 34.11 -10.34
CA SER A 596 5.24 34.87 -10.95
C SER A 596 4.77 35.82 -12.08
N MET A 597 3.76 35.40 -12.85
CA MET A 597 3.13 36.22 -13.89
C MET A 597 2.28 37.34 -13.29
N LEU A 598 1.55 37.08 -12.20
CA LEU A 598 0.79 38.08 -11.43
C LEU A 598 1.71 39.10 -10.73
N GLU A 599 2.86 38.69 -10.19
CA GLU A 599 3.88 39.60 -9.65
C GLU A 599 4.37 40.60 -10.72
N ASN A 600 4.43 40.15 -11.98
CA ASN A 600 4.77 40.96 -13.14
C ASN A 600 3.56 41.67 -13.78
N LYS A 601 2.38 41.62 -13.14
CA LYS A 601 1.13 42.28 -13.54
C LYS A 601 0.61 41.84 -14.92
N PHE A 602 0.88 40.60 -15.30
CA PHE A 602 0.24 40.01 -16.46
C PHE A 602 -1.26 39.85 -16.23
N GLN A 603 -2.04 40.06 -17.28
CA GLN A 603 -3.48 39.79 -17.34
C GLN A 603 -3.71 39.09 -18.68
N PRO A 604 -4.14 37.82 -18.70
CA PRO A 604 -4.35 37.09 -19.94
C PRO A 604 -5.54 37.66 -20.74
N THR A 605 -5.44 37.50 -22.05
CA THR A 605 -6.50 37.73 -23.02
C THR A 605 -7.54 36.61 -22.96
N ARG A 606 -7.08 35.35 -22.94
CA ARG A 606 -7.89 34.13 -22.89
C ARG A 606 -8.02 33.63 -21.45
N THR A 607 -9.13 32.99 -21.10
CA THR A 607 -9.27 32.43 -19.75
C THR A 607 -8.34 31.23 -19.53
N VAL A 608 -7.69 31.14 -18.37
CA VAL A 608 -6.92 29.97 -17.95
C VAL A 608 -7.59 29.34 -16.73
N VAL A 609 -7.83 28.03 -16.78
CA VAL A 609 -8.45 27.27 -15.69
C VAL A 609 -7.42 26.26 -15.16
N LEU A 610 -7.27 26.18 -13.85
CA LEU A 610 -6.57 25.10 -13.16
C LEU A 610 -7.60 24.26 -12.39
N ALA A 611 -7.77 23.00 -12.79
CA ALA A 611 -8.56 22.02 -12.05
C ALA A 611 -7.63 21.07 -11.28
N SER A 612 -7.98 20.69 -10.05
CA SER A 612 -7.13 19.81 -9.25
C SER A 612 -7.91 18.87 -8.35
N GLY A 613 -7.73 17.56 -8.59
CA GLY A 613 -8.27 16.45 -7.79
C GLY A 613 -7.63 16.33 -6.40
N PHE A 614 -8.03 15.31 -5.65
CA PHE A 614 -7.52 15.03 -4.30
C PHE A 614 -7.62 13.54 -3.91
N ASP A 615 -7.84 12.67 -4.89
CA ASP A 615 -7.91 11.22 -4.76
C ASP A 615 -7.52 10.48 -6.06
N GLU A 616 -6.69 11.10 -6.91
CA GLU A 616 -6.25 10.58 -8.23
C GLU A 616 -5.64 9.18 -8.09
N GLU A 617 -4.71 9.06 -7.14
CA GLU A 617 -3.97 7.84 -6.79
C GLU A 617 -4.91 6.70 -6.31
N THR A 618 -6.19 7.02 -6.08
CA THR A 618 -7.29 6.10 -5.79
C THR A 618 -8.42 6.14 -6.83
N SER A 619 -8.05 6.42 -8.09
CA SER A 619 -8.89 6.52 -9.29
C SER A 619 -9.75 7.79 -9.46
N GLY A 620 -9.57 8.86 -8.67
CA GLY A 620 -10.18 10.18 -8.92
C GLY A 620 -11.70 10.27 -8.69
N LEU A 621 -12.26 9.35 -7.89
CA LEU A 621 -13.71 9.17 -7.70
C LEU A 621 -14.39 10.28 -6.88
N HIS A 622 -13.62 11.05 -6.12
CA HIS A 622 -14.10 12.15 -5.28
C HIS A 622 -13.59 13.51 -5.76
N GLY A 623 -12.42 13.55 -6.41
CA GLY A 623 -11.81 14.68 -7.12
C GLY A 623 -12.38 14.83 -8.52
N ALA A 624 -11.64 14.41 -9.56
CA ALA A 624 -11.98 14.70 -10.96
C ALA A 624 -13.37 14.23 -11.40
N GLN A 625 -13.87 13.09 -10.90
CA GLN A 625 -15.23 12.66 -11.21
C GLN A 625 -16.29 13.69 -10.78
N THR A 626 -16.02 14.48 -9.72
CA THR A 626 -16.93 15.54 -9.26
C THR A 626 -16.58 16.92 -9.83
N LEU A 627 -15.33 17.16 -10.21
CA LEU A 627 -14.91 18.38 -10.92
C LEU A 627 -15.43 18.39 -12.37
N ALA A 628 -15.42 17.25 -13.06
CA ALA A 628 -15.83 17.11 -14.46
C ALA A 628 -17.22 17.70 -14.79
N PRO A 629 -18.31 17.42 -14.04
CA PRO A 629 -19.61 18.05 -14.31
C PRO A 629 -19.62 19.55 -14.07
N VAL A 630 -18.82 20.08 -13.13
CA VAL A 630 -18.70 21.52 -12.86
C VAL A 630 -17.93 22.23 -13.98
N LEU A 631 -16.82 21.63 -14.43
CA LEU A 631 -16.06 22.11 -15.59
C LEU A 631 -16.90 22.10 -16.88
N LEU A 632 -17.78 21.11 -17.03
CA LEU A 632 -18.74 20.99 -18.14
C LEU A 632 -19.88 22.01 -18.03
N GLU A 633 -20.35 22.33 -16.82
CA GLU A 633 -21.35 23.39 -16.57
C GLU A 633 -20.77 24.80 -16.85
N MET A 634 -19.50 25.03 -16.54
CA MET A 634 -18.85 26.34 -16.72
C MET A 634 -18.63 26.73 -18.20
N PHE A 635 -18.26 25.78 -19.08
CA PHE A 635 -17.88 26.09 -20.48
C PHE A 635 -18.52 25.18 -21.56
N GLY A 636 -19.21 24.10 -21.19
CA GLY A 636 -19.90 23.20 -22.13
C GLY A 636 -19.05 22.04 -22.67
N GLU A 637 -19.72 21.14 -23.42
CA GLU A 637 -19.07 20.00 -24.10
C GLU A 637 -18.23 20.52 -25.26
N ASN A 638 -16.94 20.12 -25.31
CA ASN A 638 -15.90 20.71 -26.15
C ASN A 638 -15.67 22.23 -25.93
N GLY A 639 -15.94 22.73 -24.73
CA GLY A 639 -15.80 24.14 -24.37
C GLY A 639 -14.36 24.66 -24.20
N TYR A 640 -13.35 23.78 -24.16
CA TYR A 640 -11.95 24.13 -23.86
C TYR A 640 -11.04 23.97 -25.09
N ALA A 641 -10.14 24.94 -25.31
CA ALA A 641 -9.23 24.96 -26.46
C ALA A 641 -8.25 23.78 -26.43
N MET A 642 -7.76 23.44 -25.23
CA MET A 642 -6.95 22.26 -24.93
C MET A 642 -6.89 22.01 -23.43
N LEU A 643 -6.55 20.77 -23.07
CA LEU A 643 -6.28 20.30 -21.72
C LEU A 643 -4.83 19.80 -21.66
N VAL A 644 -4.02 20.32 -20.74
CA VAL A 644 -2.72 19.75 -20.39
C VAL A 644 -2.74 19.29 -18.94
N ASP A 645 -2.45 18.01 -18.74
CA ASP A 645 -2.41 17.34 -17.44
C ASP A 645 -0.99 16.81 -17.16
N GLU A 646 -0.82 16.19 -15.99
CA GLU A 646 0.40 15.48 -15.58
C GLU A 646 0.89 14.43 -16.60
N GLY A 647 2.07 13.85 -16.33
CA GLY A 647 2.54 12.64 -17.00
C GLY A 647 3.90 12.79 -17.68
N SER A 648 4.03 12.18 -18.85
CA SER A 648 5.33 11.98 -19.54
C SER A 648 6.14 13.25 -19.75
N GLY A 649 7.46 13.11 -19.84
CA GLY A 649 8.40 14.22 -20.02
C GLY A 649 9.28 14.03 -21.25
N TYR A 650 10.58 14.29 -21.08
CA TYR A 650 11.60 14.08 -22.10
C TYR A 650 12.74 13.19 -21.59
N GLY A 651 13.53 12.66 -22.53
CA GLY A 651 14.72 11.86 -22.23
C GLY A 651 15.49 11.46 -23.48
N GLU A 652 16.73 11.00 -23.33
CA GLU A 652 17.57 10.61 -24.47
C GLU A 652 17.25 9.20 -25.00
N GLN A 653 17.08 9.07 -26.31
CA GLN A 653 16.95 7.80 -27.02
C GLN A 653 17.76 7.86 -28.33
N PHE A 654 18.65 6.88 -28.53
CA PHE A 654 19.50 6.75 -29.75
C PHE A 654 20.24 8.06 -30.13
N GLY A 655 20.83 8.76 -29.15
CA GLY A 655 21.58 10.00 -29.34
C GLY A 655 20.73 11.22 -29.69
N ARG A 656 19.43 11.23 -29.36
CA ARG A 656 18.54 12.40 -29.47
C ARG A 656 17.68 12.50 -28.21
N VAL A 657 17.49 13.71 -27.68
CA VAL A 657 16.46 13.94 -26.65
C VAL A 657 15.09 13.99 -27.31
N ILE A 658 14.15 13.21 -26.79
CA ILE A 658 12.78 13.09 -27.28
C ILE A 658 11.82 13.43 -26.14
N ALA A 659 10.92 14.38 -26.38
CA ALA A 659 9.75 14.63 -25.53
C ALA A 659 8.56 13.81 -26.04
N THR A 660 7.81 13.19 -25.14
CA THR A 660 6.68 12.33 -25.48
C THR A 660 5.36 12.73 -24.81
N PRO A 661 4.64 13.76 -25.29
CA PRO A 661 3.30 14.09 -24.81
C PRO A 661 2.33 12.90 -24.99
N GLY A 662 1.65 12.50 -23.92
CA GLY A 662 0.65 11.44 -23.95
C GLY A 662 -0.63 11.90 -24.64
N ILE A 663 -0.92 11.35 -25.82
CA ILE A 663 -2.10 11.70 -26.64
C ILE A 663 -3.27 10.70 -26.50
N SER A 664 -3.08 9.68 -25.66
CA SER A 664 -4.03 8.62 -25.32
C SER A 664 -3.48 7.86 -24.09
N GLU A 665 -4.29 6.98 -23.53
CA GLU A 665 -4.03 6.22 -22.31
C GLU A 665 -4.55 4.79 -22.47
N LYS A 666 -3.91 3.84 -21.81
CA LYS A 666 -4.39 2.45 -21.76
C LYS A 666 -5.73 2.37 -21.02
N GLY A 667 -6.62 1.48 -21.43
CA GLY A 667 -7.84 1.16 -20.65
C GLY A 667 -7.50 0.40 -19.36
N TYR A 668 -8.49 0.18 -18.50
CA TYR A 668 -8.32 -0.43 -17.18
C TYR A 668 -9.43 -1.42 -16.86
N MET A 669 -9.11 -2.60 -16.31
CA MET A 669 -10.10 -3.47 -15.66
C MET A 669 -9.44 -4.42 -14.66
N ASP A 670 -9.96 -4.49 -13.44
CA ASP A 670 -9.67 -5.58 -12.52
C ASP A 670 -10.68 -6.72 -12.69
N VAL A 671 -10.19 -7.95 -12.87
CA VAL A 671 -11.01 -9.16 -12.99
C VAL A 671 -10.87 -9.99 -11.72
N MET A 672 -11.94 -10.11 -10.94
CA MET A 672 -12.01 -11.08 -9.84
C MET A 672 -12.29 -12.48 -10.40
N ILE A 673 -11.40 -13.41 -10.09
CA ILE A 673 -11.51 -14.83 -10.42
C ILE A 673 -11.83 -15.57 -9.12
N ASN A 674 -13.05 -16.10 -9.02
CA ASN A 674 -13.54 -16.78 -7.83
C ASN A 674 -13.84 -18.26 -8.11
N VAL A 675 -13.20 -19.15 -7.35
CA VAL A 675 -13.39 -20.60 -7.40
C VAL A 675 -14.06 -21.08 -6.11
N ALA A 676 -15.29 -21.57 -6.23
CA ALA A 676 -15.99 -22.26 -5.15
C ALA A 676 -16.04 -23.77 -5.43
N SER A 677 -15.75 -24.60 -4.43
CA SER A 677 -15.83 -26.05 -4.53
C SER A 677 -16.14 -26.68 -3.16
N PRO A 678 -16.47 -27.98 -3.07
CA PRO A 678 -16.59 -28.66 -1.79
C PRO A 678 -15.31 -28.56 -0.94
N GLY A 679 -15.42 -27.91 0.22
CA GLY A 679 -14.42 -27.95 1.27
C GLY A 679 -14.44 -29.27 2.05
N GLY A 680 -13.73 -29.33 3.18
CA GLY A 680 -13.69 -30.56 3.99
C GLY A 680 -12.54 -30.67 4.97
N HIS A 681 -12.27 -31.90 5.43
CA HIS A 681 -11.19 -32.18 6.38
C HIS A 681 -9.93 -32.64 5.65
N SER A 682 -8.78 -32.01 5.91
CA SER A 682 -7.54 -32.21 5.13
C SER A 682 -6.94 -33.63 5.17
N SER A 683 -7.49 -34.55 5.97
CA SER A 683 -7.11 -35.98 5.95
C SER A 683 -7.85 -36.81 4.89
N LEU A 684 -8.83 -36.22 4.20
CA LEU A 684 -9.59 -36.83 3.10
C LEU A 684 -9.69 -35.83 1.93
N PRO A 685 -8.56 -35.42 1.32
CA PRO A 685 -8.58 -34.43 0.25
C PRO A 685 -9.20 -35.01 -1.05
N PRO A 686 -9.99 -34.20 -1.79
CA PRO A 686 -10.26 -34.47 -3.20
C PRO A 686 -8.97 -34.32 -4.04
N PRO A 687 -8.96 -34.76 -5.31
CA PRO A 687 -7.77 -34.66 -6.17
C PRO A 687 -7.22 -33.23 -6.33
N HIS A 688 -8.10 -32.22 -6.40
CA HIS A 688 -7.73 -30.80 -6.37
C HIS A 688 -8.64 -30.05 -5.36
N THR A 689 -8.07 -29.09 -4.64
CA THR A 689 -8.78 -28.17 -3.73
C THR A 689 -9.14 -26.86 -4.45
N SER A 690 -9.97 -25.98 -3.88
CA SER A 690 -10.27 -24.67 -4.50
C SER A 690 -9.00 -23.85 -4.76
N ILE A 691 -8.01 -23.92 -3.86
CA ILE A 691 -6.70 -23.27 -4.04
C ILE A 691 -5.92 -23.93 -5.18
N GLY A 692 -5.95 -25.27 -5.30
CA GLY A 692 -5.27 -25.98 -6.40
C GLY A 692 -5.89 -25.66 -7.77
N ILE A 693 -7.21 -25.64 -7.85
CA ILE A 693 -7.97 -25.29 -9.07
C ILE A 693 -7.71 -23.81 -9.44
N LEU A 694 -7.75 -22.90 -8.47
CA LEU A 694 -7.39 -21.49 -8.69
C LEU A 694 -5.93 -21.35 -9.16
N ALA A 695 -4.99 -22.07 -8.55
CA ALA A 695 -3.58 -22.03 -8.95
C ALA A 695 -3.39 -22.53 -10.41
N ASP A 696 -4.05 -23.61 -10.81
CA ASP A 696 -4.00 -24.10 -12.19
C ASP A 696 -4.66 -23.10 -13.18
N ILE A 697 -5.73 -22.40 -12.77
CA ILE A 697 -6.37 -21.30 -13.54
C ILE A 697 -5.43 -20.10 -13.71
N LEU A 698 -4.79 -19.65 -12.63
CA LEU A 698 -3.86 -18.52 -12.65
C LEU A 698 -2.60 -18.85 -13.48
N VAL A 699 -2.07 -20.06 -13.33
CA VAL A 699 -0.98 -20.58 -14.17
C VAL A 699 -1.40 -20.71 -15.64
N ASN A 700 -2.69 -20.96 -15.94
CA ASN A 700 -3.20 -20.94 -17.32
C ASN A 700 -3.25 -19.52 -17.89
N LEU A 701 -3.58 -18.51 -17.09
CA LEU A 701 -3.48 -17.11 -17.48
C LEU A 701 -2.03 -16.70 -17.74
N GLU A 702 -1.10 -16.93 -16.81
CA GLU A 702 0.32 -16.58 -16.99
C GLU A 702 0.97 -17.23 -18.22
N LYS A 703 0.59 -18.47 -18.53
CA LYS A 703 1.07 -19.20 -19.73
C LYS A 703 0.52 -18.65 -21.04
N ASN A 704 -0.62 -17.96 -20.99
CA ASN A 704 -1.29 -17.36 -22.13
C ASN A 704 -1.41 -15.85 -21.90
N PRO A 705 -0.31 -15.07 -22.00
CA PRO A 705 -0.38 -13.62 -21.98
C PRO A 705 -1.13 -13.09 -23.21
N PHE A 706 -1.48 -11.80 -23.19
CA PHE A 706 -1.92 -11.11 -24.40
C PHE A 706 -0.73 -10.97 -25.36
N GLU A 707 -0.97 -11.18 -26.65
CA GLU A 707 0.02 -10.83 -27.67
C GLU A 707 -0.03 -9.32 -27.92
N ALA A 708 1.12 -8.67 -27.82
CA ALA A 708 1.29 -7.31 -28.34
C ALA A 708 1.55 -7.41 -29.85
N HIS A 709 0.92 -6.53 -30.62
CA HIS A 709 1.13 -6.36 -32.07
C HIS A 709 1.18 -4.85 -32.37
N LEU A 710 2.11 -4.38 -33.20
CA LEU A 710 2.34 -2.95 -33.43
C LEU A 710 1.45 -2.41 -34.55
N GLU A 711 0.22 -2.01 -34.22
CA GLU A 711 -0.76 -1.58 -35.22
C GLU A 711 -0.51 -0.16 -35.77
N ARG A 712 -0.74 0.03 -37.08
CA ARG A 712 -0.56 1.32 -37.77
C ARG A 712 -1.57 2.36 -37.26
N GLY A 713 -1.09 3.56 -36.98
CA GLY A 713 -1.90 4.64 -36.41
C GLY A 713 -2.14 4.54 -34.90
N SER A 714 -1.64 3.50 -34.23
CA SER A 714 -1.54 3.49 -32.76
C SER A 714 -0.56 4.57 -32.26
N PRO A 715 -0.74 5.13 -31.05
CA PRO A 715 0.19 6.10 -30.48
C PRO A 715 1.64 5.60 -30.50
N THR A 716 1.85 4.32 -30.16
CA THR A 716 3.17 3.67 -30.09
C THR A 716 3.80 3.44 -31.47
N TYR A 717 3.00 3.19 -32.51
CA TYR A 717 3.49 3.20 -33.90
C TYR A 717 3.90 4.62 -34.33
N MET A 718 3.16 5.66 -33.93
CA MET A 718 3.55 7.05 -34.17
C MET A 718 4.85 7.39 -33.43
N SER A 719 5.03 6.92 -32.18
CA SER A 719 6.31 7.06 -31.47
C SER A 719 7.46 6.36 -32.20
N ALA A 720 7.24 5.13 -32.67
CA ALA A 720 8.22 4.37 -33.44
C ALA A 720 8.59 5.10 -34.75
N GLN A 721 7.62 5.72 -35.43
CA GLN A 721 7.87 6.54 -36.62
C GLN A 721 8.77 7.74 -36.31
N CYS A 722 8.69 8.37 -35.14
CA CYS A 722 9.56 9.50 -34.77
C CYS A 722 11.03 9.11 -34.58
N LEU A 723 11.33 7.87 -34.21
CA LEU A 723 12.71 7.40 -34.03
C LEU A 723 13.58 7.52 -35.29
N VAL A 724 12.99 7.66 -36.49
CA VAL A 724 13.74 7.85 -37.75
C VAL A 724 14.61 9.12 -37.77
N HIS A 725 14.37 10.06 -36.87
CA HIS A 725 15.13 11.31 -36.71
C HIS A 725 16.29 11.21 -35.69
N ALA A 726 16.34 10.16 -34.88
CA ALA A 726 17.42 9.96 -33.90
C ALA A 726 18.71 9.48 -34.61
N PRO A 727 19.89 10.07 -34.34
CA PRO A 727 21.08 9.82 -35.15
C PRO A 727 21.61 8.39 -35.02
N GLU A 728 21.56 7.78 -33.83
CA GLU A 728 22.16 6.45 -33.59
C GLU A 728 21.21 5.28 -33.88
N LEU A 729 19.97 5.53 -34.30
CA LEU A 729 19.02 4.48 -34.64
C LEU A 729 19.59 3.56 -35.74
N PRO A 730 19.68 2.23 -35.53
CA PRO A 730 20.29 1.31 -36.48
C PRO A 730 19.75 1.42 -37.90
N ALA A 731 20.64 1.44 -38.89
CA ALA A 731 20.28 1.69 -40.30
C ALA A 731 19.38 0.61 -40.93
N SER A 732 19.31 -0.59 -40.34
CA SER A 732 18.30 -1.61 -40.65
C SER A 732 16.91 -1.16 -40.15
N LEU A 733 16.78 -0.97 -38.84
CA LEU A 733 15.55 -0.57 -38.16
C LEU A 733 14.98 0.74 -38.72
N ARG A 734 15.83 1.74 -39.03
CA ARG A 734 15.40 3.00 -39.66
C ARG A 734 14.72 2.77 -41.02
N ARG A 735 15.27 1.89 -41.87
CA ARG A 735 14.64 1.54 -43.17
C ARG A 735 13.34 0.76 -42.96
N ASP A 736 13.31 -0.14 -41.99
CA ASP A 736 12.12 -0.94 -41.72
C ASP A 736 10.98 -0.07 -41.18
N ILE A 737 11.25 0.92 -40.31
CA ILE A 737 10.27 1.93 -39.89
C ILE A 737 9.78 2.77 -41.08
N ILE A 738 10.68 3.22 -41.95
CA ILE A 738 10.33 3.99 -43.16
C ILE A 738 9.44 3.18 -44.13
N HIS A 739 9.51 1.85 -44.10
CA HIS A 739 8.70 0.97 -44.95
C HIS A 739 7.50 0.34 -44.25
N ALA A 740 7.40 0.41 -42.92
CA ALA A 740 6.37 -0.24 -42.11
C ALA A 740 4.94 0.19 -42.47
N GLU A 741 4.76 1.45 -42.92
CA GLU A 741 3.48 2.00 -43.40
C GLU A 741 2.85 1.15 -44.51
N ARG A 742 3.67 0.53 -45.38
CA ARG A 742 3.22 -0.15 -46.62
C ARG A 742 3.77 -1.57 -46.78
N ASN A 743 4.41 -2.14 -45.76
CA ASN A 743 5.04 -3.46 -45.83
C ASN A 743 4.96 -4.20 -44.49
N GLU A 744 4.16 -5.26 -44.43
CA GLU A 744 3.97 -6.08 -43.22
C GLU A 744 5.27 -6.75 -42.75
N GLY A 745 6.10 -7.21 -43.69
CA GLY A 745 7.39 -7.80 -43.36
C GLY A 745 8.36 -6.79 -42.74
N ALA A 746 8.25 -5.51 -43.07
CA ALA A 746 9.00 -4.43 -42.43
C ALA A 746 8.41 -4.11 -41.04
N LEU A 747 7.08 -3.94 -40.94
CA LEU A 747 6.40 -3.69 -39.67
C LEU A 747 6.72 -4.77 -38.62
N HIS A 748 6.65 -6.05 -38.98
CA HIS A 748 6.99 -7.15 -38.07
C HIS A 748 8.49 -7.17 -37.68
N ARG A 749 9.40 -6.63 -38.49
CA ARG A 749 10.81 -6.44 -38.07
C ARG A 749 10.98 -5.26 -37.11
N VAL A 750 10.24 -4.16 -37.32
CA VAL A 750 10.19 -3.05 -36.34
C VAL A 750 9.69 -3.55 -35.00
N GLU A 751 8.60 -4.30 -35.01
CA GLU A 751 8.01 -4.96 -33.85
C GLU A 751 9.00 -5.89 -33.13
N GLN A 752 9.63 -6.83 -33.84
CA GLN A 752 10.64 -7.75 -33.28
C GLN A 752 11.85 -7.04 -32.67
N GLU A 753 12.26 -5.88 -33.21
CA GLU A 753 13.37 -5.10 -32.66
C GLU A 753 12.93 -4.25 -31.46
N LEU A 754 11.83 -3.50 -31.55
CA LEU A 754 11.36 -2.62 -30.47
C LEU A 754 10.82 -3.39 -29.26
N PHE A 755 10.21 -4.56 -29.45
CA PHE A 755 9.71 -5.41 -28.34
C PHE A 755 10.82 -6.07 -27.53
N LYS A 756 12.11 -5.90 -27.91
CA LYS A 756 13.25 -6.22 -27.05
C LYS A 756 13.34 -5.28 -25.84
N ASN A 757 12.73 -4.09 -25.92
CA ASN A 757 12.46 -3.26 -24.75
C ASN A 757 11.10 -3.67 -24.11
N PRO A 758 11.09 -4.21 -22.88
CA PRO A 758 9.85 -4.59 -22.20
C PRO A 758 8.91 -3.41 -21.94
N GLN A 759 9.43 -2.21 -21.68
CA GLN A 759 8.62 -1.01 -21.45
C GLN A 759 7.81 -0.67 -22.71
N PHE A 760 8.48 -0.55 -23.86
CA PHE A 760 7.81 -0.28 -25.14
C PHE A 760 6.77 -1.37 -25.47
N LYS A 761 7.11 -2.66 -25.28
CA LYS A 761 6.16 -3.75 -25.47
C LYS A 761 4.92 -3.63 -24.57
N SER A 762 5.09 -3.21 -23.32
CA SER A 762 4.00 -3.03 -22.35
C SER A 762 3.07 -1.86 -22.65
N LEU A 763 3.53 -0.84 -23.40
CA LEU A 763 2.69 0.25 -23.90
C LEU A 763 1.82 -0.18 -25.09
N VAL A 764 2.30 -1.14 -25.89
CA VAL A 764 1.62 -1.59 -27.12
C VAL A 764 0.50 -2.61 -26.84
N GLY A 765 0.81 -3.70 -26.14
CA GLY A 765 -0.16 -4.77 -25.87
C GLY A 765 -1.01 -4.51 -24.63
N THR A 766 -2.16 -5.20 -24.52
CA THR A 766 -2.82 -5.36 -23.22
C THR A 766 -1.87 -6.11 -22.29
N THR A 767 -1.81 -5.73 -21.01
CA THR A 767 -0.96 -6.38 -20.00
C THR A 767 -1.83 -6.84 -18.84
N GLN A 768 -1.57 -8.06 -18.36
CA GLN A 768 -2.27 -8.71 -17.25
C GLN A 768 -1.30 -8.96 -16.08
N ALA A 769 -1.73 -8.73 -14.84
CA ALA A 769 -0.96 -9.00 -13.61
C ALA A 769 -1.86 -9.62 -12.53
N ILE A 770 -1.33 -10.51 -11.69
CA ILE A 770 -2.10 -11.20 -10.62
C ILE A 770 -1.65 -10.64 -9.28
N ASP A 771 -2.37 -9.62 -8.79
CA ASP A 771 -1.89 -8.79 -7.67
C ASP A 771 -2.45 -9.24 -6.32
N LEU A 772 -3.65 -9.83 -6.29
CA LEU A 772 -4.29 -10.33 -5.07
C LEU A 772 -4.65 -11.82 -5.19
N ILE A 773 -4.44 -12.57 -4.11
CA ILE A 773 -4.86 -13.98 -3.99
C ILE A 773 -5.26 -14.30 -2.54
N ASN A 774 -6.33 -15.09 -2.36
CA ASN A 774 -6.82 -15.49 -1.03
C ASN A 774 -7.45 -16.90 -1.05
N GLY A 775 -7.31 -17.63 0.05
CA GLY A 775 -7.99 -18.91 0.24
C GLY A 775 -7.51 -19.66 1.49
N GLY A 776 -8.45 -20.29 2.20
CA GLY A 776 -8.17 -21.10 3.39
C GLY A 776 -8.04 -20.30 4.70
N VAL A 777 -8.38 -20.95 5.81
CA VAL A 777 -8.41 -20.32 7.16
C VAL A 777 -7.52 -21.06 8.18
N LYS A 778 -7.25 -22.35 7.96
CA LYS A 778 -6.42 -23.19 8.85
C LYS A 778 -5.97 -24.47 8.13
N VAL A 779 -4.81 -25.00 8.52
CA VAL A 779 -4.18 -26.18 7.89
C VAL A 779 -5.02 -27.47 7.87
N ASN A 780 -6.01 -27.61 8.75
CA ASN A 780 -6.84 -28.82 8.87
C ASN A 780 -8.28 -28.71 8.33
N ALA A 781 -8.58 -27.63 7.59
CA ALA A 781 -9.76 -27.57 6.73
C ALA A 781 -9.35 -27.19 5.31
N LEU A 782 -9.93 -27.90 4.34
CA LEU A 782 -9.87 -27.54 2.93
C LEU A 782 -10.88 -26.41 2.71
N PRO A 783 -10.50 -25.29 2.07
CA PRO A 783 -11.43 -24.21 1.81
C PRO A 783 -12.56 -24.65 0.90
N GLU A 784 -13.72 -24.05 1.12
CA GLU A 784 -14.88 -24.08 0.22
C GLU A 784 -14.75 -23.03 -0.92
N GLN A 785 -13.86 -22.05 -0.76
CA GLN A 785 -13.68 -20.93 -1.68
C GLN A 785 -12.22 -20.44 -1.70
N ALA A 786 -11.72 -20.09 -2.89
CA ALA A 786 -10.48 -19.35 -3.10
C ALA A 786 -10.69 -18.34 -4.24
N TRP A 787 -10.07 -17.17 -4.17
CA TRP A 787 -10.19 -16.13 -5.21
C TRP A 787 -8.88 -15.40 -5.45
N ALA A 788 -8.80 -14.73 -6.60
CA ALA A 788 -7.73 -13.82 -6.98
C ALA A 788 -8.30 -12.60 -7.72
N VAL A 789 -7.52 -11.53 -7.84
CA VAL A 789 -7.82 -10.38 -8.72
C VAL A 789 -6.68 -10.22 -9.72
N VAL A 790 -7.04 -10.01 -10.99
CA VAL A 790 -6.13 -9.86 -12.11
C VAL A 790 -6.31 -8.48 -12.74
N ASN A 791 -5.32 -7.61 -12.59
CA ASN A 791 -5.32 -6.27 -13.20
C ASN A 791 -5.06 -6.37 -14.70
N HIS A 792 -5.81 -5.61 -15.48
CA HIS A 792 -5.61 -5.44 -16.92
C HIS A 792 -5.42 -3.97 -17.28
N ARG A 793 -4.26 -3.63 -17.86
CA ARG A 793 -4.06 -2.37 -18.60
C ARG A 793 -4.23 -2.64 -20.08
N ILE A 794 -5.35 -2.19 -20.63
CA ILE A 794 -5.89 -2.56 -21.95
C ILE A 794 -5.22 -1.73 -23.05
N SER A 795 -4.81 -2.34 -24.16
CA SER A 795 -4.27 -1.63 -25.33
C SER A 795 -5.29 -0.68 -25.94
N THR A 796 -4.84 0.43 -26.54
CA THR A 796 -5.71 1.38 -27.28
C THR A 796 -6.37 0.79 -28.52
N GLN A 797 -5.94 -0.41 -28.95
CA GLN A 797 -6.55 -1.19 -30.05
C GLN A 797 -7.40 -2.36 -29.52
N SER A 798 -7.79 -2.31 -28.26
CA SER A 798 -8.62 -3.30 -27.58
C SER A 798 -9.67 -2.58 -26.73
N SER A 799 -10.52 -3.35 -26.06
CA SER A 799 -11.60 -2.82 -25.23
C SER A 799 -11.80 -3.65 -23.97
N VAL A 800 -12.53 -3.09 -23.01
CA VAL A 800 -13.04 -3.81 -21.83
C VAL A 800 -13.87 -5.01 -22.29
N SER A 801 -14.71 -4.85 -23.31
CA SER A 801 -15.52 -5.94 -23.86
C SER A 801 -14.68 -7.07 -24.49
N ALA A 802 -13.64 -6.76 -25.27
CA ALA A 802 -12.74 -7.75 -25.86
C ALA A 802 -11.89 -8.46 -24.79
N THR A 803 -11.44 -7.72 -23.77
CA THR A 803 -10.70 -8.27 -22.62
C THR A 803 -11.58 -9.27 -21.85
N LYS A 804 -12.83 -8.89 -21.51
CA LYS A 804 -13.83 -9.78 -20.88
C LYS A 804 -14.10 -11.04 -21.71
N GLN A 805 -14.25 -10.90 -23.03
CA GLN A 805 -14.48 -12.04 -23.93
C GLN A 805 -13.29 -13.01 -23.93
N ARG A 806 -12.07 -12.50 -24.12
CA ARG A 806 -10.85 -13.33 -24.16
C ARG A 806 -10.67 -14.16 -22.89
N ASP A 807 -10.80 -13.55 -21.72
CA ASP A 807 -10.62 -14.26 -20.45
C ASP A 807 -11.73 -15.29 -20.22
N THR A 808 -12.94 -15.01 -20.73
CA THR A 808 -14.05 -15.96 -20.77
C THR A 808 -13.69 -17.18 -21.63
N GLU A 809 -13.22 -16.98 -22.86
CA GLU A 809 -12.85 -18.06 -23.78
C GLU A 809 -11.66 -18.87 -23.27
N LEU A 810 -10.58 -18.19 -22.83
CA LEU A 810 -9.35 -18.81 -22.33
C LEU A 810 -9.59 -19.76 -21.15
N LEU A 811 -10.47 -19.39 -20.22
CA LEU A 811 -10.76 -20.19 -19.04
C LEU A 811 -11.85 -21.26 -19.23
N THR A 812 -12.60 -21.23 -20.34
CA THR A 812 -13.67 -22.21 -20.62
C THR A 812 -13.13 -23.65 -20.69
N SER A 813 -11.93 -23.83 -21.25
CA SER A 813 -11.29 -25.15 -21.37
C SER A 813 -10.88 -25.75 -20.01
N ILE A 814 -10.26 -24.95 -19.15
CA ILE A 814 -9.79 -25.39 -17.83
C ILE A 814 -10.94 -25.52 -16.82
N ALA A 815 -11.95 -24.65 -16.87
CA ALA A 815 -13.20 -24.81 -16.12
C ALA A 815 -13.85 -26.16 -16.44
N SER A 816 -13.95 -26.50 -17.73
CA SER A 816 -14.46 -27.80 -18.20
C SER A 816 -13.60 -28.97 -17.71
N SER A 817 -12.26 -28.82 -17.68
CA SER A 817 -11.36 -29.88 -17.19
C SER A 817 -11.51 -30.21 -15.70
N PHE A 818 -11.93 -29.23 -14.89
CA PHE A 818 -12.27 -29.40 -13.48
C PHE A 818 -13.77 -29.63 -13.24
N ASN A 819 -14.56 -29.75 -14.31
CA ASN A 819 -16.03 -29.88 -14.27
C ASN A 819 -16.68 -28.76 -13.44
N LEU A 820 -16.26 -27.51 -13.62
CA LEU A 820 -16.85 -26.34 -12.97
C LEU A 820 -18.01 -25.80 -13.80
N SER A 821 -19.11 -25.41 -13.16
CA SER A 821 -20.07 -24.52 -13.81
C SER A 821 -19.43 -23.12 -13.92
N TYR A 822 -19.58 -22.48 -15.07
CA TYR A 822 -18.86 -21.24 -15.37
C TYR A 822 -19.82 -20.10 -15.68
N THR A 823 -19.64 -18.99 -14.97
CA THR A 823 -20.27 -17.69 -15.21
C THR A 823 -19.19 -16.62 -15.35
N ALA A 824 -19.26 -15.77 -16.36
CA ALA A 824 -18.33 -14.67 -16.57
C ALA A 824 -19.10 -13.36 -16.83
N PHE A 825 -18.81 -12.33 -16.05
CA PHE A 825 -19.37 -10.98 -16.17
C PHE A 825 -20.92 -10.94 -16.24
N GLY A 826 -21.57 -11.86 -15.52
CA GLY A 826 -23.03 -12.04 -15.48
C GLY A 826 -23.60 -12.98 -16.54
N ALA A 827 -22.85 -13.31 -17.59
CA ALA A 827 -23.23 -14.31 -18.59
C ALA A 827 -22.90 -15.73 -18.10
N ARG A 828 -23.83 -16.68 -18.27
CA ARG A 828 -23.61 -18.09 -17.94
C ARG A 828 -23.05 -18.82 -19.16
N ILE A 829 -21.90 -19.46 -19.01
CA ILE A 829 -21.09 -20.01 -20.12
C ILE A 829 -21.31 -21.52 -20.28
N THR A 830 -21.51 -22.24 -19.18
CA THR A 830 -21.88 -23.66 -19.17
C THR A 830 -23.39 -23.85 -18.99
N ASP A 831 -23.95 -24.88 -19.63
CA ASP A 831 -25.37 -25.23 -19.57
C ASP A 831 -25.98 -25.29 -18.16
N ALA A 832 -27.29 -25.06 -18.10
CA ALA A 832 -28.02 -24.89 -16.85
C ALA A 832 -28.00 -26.14 -15.94
N ASP A 833 -28.08 -27.31 -16.57
CA ASP A 833 -28.40 -28.60 -15.95
C ASP A 833 -27.20 -29.55 -15.89
N ALA A 834 -26.00 -29.08 -16.25
CA ALA A 834 -24.77 -29.87 -16.22
C ALA A 834 -24.28 -30.10 -14.76
N PRO A 835 -24.05 -31.36 -14.33
CA PRO A 835 -23.68 -31.66 -12.94
C PRO A 835 -22.20 -31.31 -12.65
N ALA A 836 -21.97 -30.12 -12.11
CA ALA A 836 -20.65 -29.59 -11.80
C ALA A 836 -20.06 -30.07 -10.45
N PHE A 837 -18.73 -30.13 -10.37
CA PHE A 837 -17.94 -30.31 -9.15
C PHE A 837 -17.85 -29.02 -8.31
N GLY A 838 -17.87 -27.85 -8.95
CA GLY A 838 -17.73 -26.54 -8.33
C GLY A 838 -18.19 -25.42 -9.25
N ILE A 839 -17.89 -24.18 -8.89
CA ILE A 839 -18.27 -22.97 -9.64
C ILE A 839 -17.00 -22.15 -9.91
N LEU A 840 -16.81 -21.73 -11.16
CA LEU A 840 -15.94 -20.62 -11.54
C LEU A 840 -16.81 -19.39 -11.79
N THR A 841 -16.44 -18.25 -11.19
CA THR A 841 -17.06 -16.95 -11.47
C THR A 841 -15.98 -15.94 -11.83
N LEU A 842 -16.12 -15.30 -12.99
CA LEU A 842 -15.40 -14.09 -13.34
C LEU A 842 -16.32 -12.88 -13.19
N SER A 843 -15.83 -11.80 -12.59
CA SER A 843 -16.52 -10.50 -12.50
C SER A 843 -15.53 -9.35 -12.54
N GLU A 844 -16.01 -8.12 -12.75
CA GLU A 844 -15.23 -6.94 -12.42
C GLU A 844 -14.96 -6.91 -10.89
N ALA A 845 -13.82 -6.38 -10.47
CA ALA A 845 -13.48 -6.15 -9.07
C ALA A 845 -13.49 -4.66 -8.76
N TYR A 846 -14.11 -4.28 -7.64
CA TYR A 846 -14.18 -2.91 -7.08
C TYR A 846 -14.89 -1.87 -7.96
N THR A 847 -14.38 -1.57 -9.14
CA THR A 847 -14.89 -0.56 -10.08
C THR A 847 -15.23 -1.17 -11.44
N HIS A 848 -16.03 -0.48 -12.24
CA HIS A 848 -16.26 -0.85 -13.64
C HIS A 848 -14.98 -0.65 -14.48
N GLY A 849 -14.84 -1.44 -15.55
CA GLY A 849 -13.76 -1.27 -16.51
C GLY A 849 -13.84 0.05 -17.26
N LEU A 850 -12.68 0.69 -17.47
CA LEU A 850 -12.47 1.89 -18.25
C LEU A 850 -11.97 1.51 -19.65
N GLU A 851 -12.63 1.98 -20.70
CA GLU A 851 -12.14 1.85 -22.08
C GLU A 851 -10.87 2.70 -22.29
N PRO A 852 -10.00 2.39 -23.27
CA PRO A 852 -8.84 3.23 -23.55
C PRO A 852 -9.23 4.66 -23.94
N ALA A 853 -8.41 5.64 -23.54
CA ALA A 853 -8.73 7.04 -23.82
C ALA A 853 -8.64 7.36 -25.32
N ALA A 854 -9.58 8.18 -25.81
CA ALA A 854 -9.63 8.59 -27.21
C ALA A 854 -8.30 9.24 -27.68
N LEU A 855 -7.98 9.05 -28.96
CA LEU A 855 -6.76 9.55 -29.58
C LEU A 855 -6.87 11.05 -29.86
N SER A 856 -6.16 11.89 -29.11
CA SER A 856 -6.14 13.33 -29.37
C SER A 856 -5.47 13.66 -30.71
N PRO A 857 -6.03 14.59 -31.52
CA PRO A 857 -5.48 14.94 -32.83
C PRO A 857 -4.02 15.45 -32.78
N THR A 858 -3.19 14.95 -33.70
CA THR A 858 -1.75 15.30 -33.81
C THR A 858 -1.27 15.65 -35.23
N GLY A 859 -2.18 15.72 -36.20
CA GLY A 859 -1.86 15.97 -37.61
C GLY A 859 -1.43 17.40 -37.95
N HIS A 860 -1.20 17.66 -39.24
CA HIS A 860 -0.82 18.98 -39.76
C HIS A 860 -1.90 20.06 -39.57
N ASP A 861 -3.13 19.69 -39.26
CA ASP A 861 -4.23 20.62 -38.96
C ASP A 861 -4.56 20.69 -37.45
N ALA A 862 -3.90 19.88 -36.60
CA ALA A 862 -4.13 19.82 -35.16
C ALA A 862 -3.36 20.94 -34.42
N VAL A 863 -3.85 22.17 -34.54
CA VAL A 863 -3.18 23.38 -34.01
C VAL A 863 -2.80 23.28 -32.52
N PRO A 864 -3.63 22.74 -31.59
CA PRO A 864 -3.24 22.61 -30.19
C PRO A 864 -2.03 21.71 -29.95
N TYR A 865 -1.93 20.58 -30.66
CA TYR A 865 -0.77 19.68 -30.54
C TYR A 865 0.50 20.32 -31.10
N GLN A 866 0.38 21.11 -32.18
CA GLN A 866 1.52 21.85 -32.74
C GLN A 866 1.97 22.99 -31.81
N LEU A 867 1.02 23.71 -31.20
CA LEU A 867 1.29 24.74 -30.21
C LEU A 867 2.03 24.14 -29.00
N LEU A 868 1.52 23.03 -28.45
CA LEU A 868 2.18 22.29 -27.38
C LEU A 868 3.59 21.85 -27.80
N SER A 869 3.73 21.22 -28.97
CA SER A 869 5.00 20.73 -29.48
C SER A 869 6.05 21.84 -29.62
N GLY A 870 5.67 23.01 -30.16
CA GLY A 870 6.56 24.16 -30.30
C GLY A 870 6.90 24.82 -28.95
N THR A 871 5.92 24.85 -28.04
CA THR A 871 6.09 25.34 -26.66
C THR A 871 7.11 24.50 -25.89
N ILE A 872 7.04 23.17 -26.01
CA ILE A 872 7.96 22.23 -25.37
C ILE A 872 9.40 22.48 -25.85
N LYS A 873 9.61 22.64 -27.17
CA LYS A 873 10.94 23.01 -27.72
C LYS A 873 11.45 24.34 -27.16
N ALA A 874 10.62 25.38 -27.17
CA ALA A 874 11.00 26.71 -26.68
C ALA A 874 11.35 26.69 -25.17
N ALA A 875 10.57 26.00 -24.34
CA ALA A 875 10.84 25.82 -22.92
C ALA A 875 12.18 25.10 -22.68
N TYR A 876 12.41 23.99 -23.38
CA TYR A 876 13.63 23.18 -23.30
C TYR A 876 14.89 23.94 -23.75
N ASN A 877 14.80 24.72 -24.83
CA ASN A 877 15.89 25.52 -25.37
C ASN A 877 16.24 26.73 -24.49
N SER A 878 15.23 27.38 -23.88
CA SER A 878 15.31 28.71 -23.25
C SER A 878 16.49 28.96 -22.29
N HIS A 879 16.94 27.93 -21.57
CA HIS A 879 17.99 28.02 -20.55
C HIS A 879 19.22 27.16 -20.87
N ARG A 880 19.16 26.33 -21.93
CA ARG A 880 20.29 25.51 -22.38
C ARG A 880 21.21 26.26 -23.35
N GLY A 881 20.79 27.43 -23.85
CA GLY A 881 21.56 28.24 -24.80
C GLY A 881 21.69 27.60 -26.19
N VAL A 882 20.85 26.60 -26.48
CA VAL A 882 20.76 25.92 -27.78
C VAL A 882 19.61 26.56 -28.55
N SER A 883 19.84 26.90 -29.81
CA SER A 883 18.83 27.51 -30.70
C SER A 883 18.53 26.59 -31.89
N GLY A 884 17.26 26.47 -32.27
CA GLY A 884 16.83 25.72 -33.45
C GLY A 884 16.25 24.34 -33.18
N ASP A 885 15.61 23.78 -34.22
CA ASP A 885 14.56 22.78 -34.11
C ASP A 885 15.03 21.33 -33.87
N ASP A 886 16.33 21.05 -34.09
CA ASP A 886 16.95 19.72 -33.95
C ASP A 886 17.34 19.38 -32.50
N SER A 887 17.29 20.35 -31.58
CA SER A 887 17.73 20.19 -30.18
C SER A 887 16.92 19.15 -29.40
N LEU A 888 15.61 19.12 -29.65
CA LEU A 888 14.62 18.26 -29.02
C LEU A 888 13.65 17.76 -30.09
N LEU A 889 13.44 16.45 -30.15
CA LEU A 889 12.40 15.84 -30.97
C LEU A 889 11.08 15.80 -30.19
N ILE A 890 9.96 16.14 -30.83
CA ILE A 890 8.63 15.88 -30.26
C ILE A 890 8.05 14.63 -30.91
N SER A 891 7.57 13.70 -30.09
CA SER A 891 6.98 12.43 -30.51
C SER A 891 5.63 12.24 -29.84
N PRO A 892 4.56 11.86 -30.56
CA PRO A 892 3.34 11.38 -29.92
C PRO A 892 3.67 10.22 -28.97
N GLY A 893 3.04 10.20 -27.79
CA GLY A 893 3.22 9.19 -26.76
C GLY A 893 1.89 8.67 -26.20
N ILE A 894 1.99 7.77 -25.23
CA ILE A 894 0.86 7.14 -24.53
C ILE A 894 1.22 6.97 -23.05
N MET A 895 0.26 7.18 -22.15
CA MET A 895 0.42 6.83 -20.73
C MET A 895 0.03 5.37 -20.47
N SER A 896 0.84 4.67 -19.67
CA SER A 896 0.50 3.35 -19.13
C SER A 896 -0.51 3.40 -17.98
N GLY A 897 -0.49 4.49 -17.23
CA GLY A 897 -1.52 4.84 -16.25
C GLY A 897 -2.75 5.47 -16.92
N ASN A 898 -3.70 5.90 -16.09
CA ASN A 898 -4.69 6.91 -16.44
C ASN A 898 -4.56 8.00 -15.39
N THR A 899 -4.64 9.26 -15.81
CA THR A 899 -4.70 10.41 -14.90
C THR A 899 -6.16 10.78 -14.62
N ASP A 900 -6.37 11.83 -13.80
CA ASP A 900 -7.66 12.53 -13.61
C ASP A 900 -8.41 12.83 -14.96
N THR A 901 -7.68 12.97 -16.08
CA THR A 901 -8.25 13.13 -17.43
C THR A 901 -9.25 12.07 -17.87
N ARG A 902 -9.28 10.87 -17.25
CA ARG A 902 -10.32 9.85 -17.49
C ARG A 902 -11.76 10.38 -17.33
N TYR A 903 -11.97 11.46 -16.58
CA TYR A 903 -13.28 12.11 -16.40
C TYR A 903 -13.49 13.33 -17.31
N TYR A 904 -12.45 13.80 -18.01
CA TYR A 904 -12.45 15.07 -18.74
C TYR A 904 -12.59 14.92 -20.27
N TRP A 905 -12.80 13.71 -20.80
CA TRP A 905 -12.94 13.44 -22.26
C TRP A 905 -14.07 14.18 -22.97
N LYS A 906 -14.99 14.84 -22.24
CA LYS A 906 -16.05 15.70 -22.79
C LYS A 906 -15.68 17.18 -22.86
N LEU A 907 -14.60 17.61 -22.21
CA LEU A 907 -14.24 19.02 -22.12
C LEU A 907 -13.54 19.52 -23.40
N THR A 908 -12.81 18.64 -24.09
CA THR A 908 -12.14 18.88 -25.38
C THR A 908 -11.65 17.55 -25.97
N GLU A 909 -11.44 17.48 -27.29
CA GLU A 909 -10.72 16.36 -27.92
C GLU A 909 -9.18 16.49 -27.82
N HIS A 910 -8.68 17.65 -27.39
CA HIS A 910 -7.26 17.99 -27.33
C HIS A 910 -6.69 17.84 -25.90
N ILE A 911 -6.48 16.60 -25.45
CA ILE A 911 -6.09 16.25 -24.08
C ILE A 911 -4.68 15.62 -24.07
N PHE A 912 -3.72 16.34 -23.48
CA PHE A 912 -2.31 15.98 -23.50
C PHE A 912 -1.75 15.76 -22.09
N ARG A 913 -1.14 14.59 -21.85
CA ARG A 913 -0.52 14.21 -20.57
C ARG A 913 0.98 14.52 -20.64
N TYR A 914 1.44 15.61 -20.04
CA TYR A 914 2.83 16.08 -20.19
C TYR A 914 3.33 17.02 -19.07
N GLY A 915 4.20 16.52 -18.19
CA GLY A 915 4.76 17.27 -17.06
C GLY A 915 6.09 18.01 -17.31
N HIS A 916 6.67 17.96 -18.52
CA HIS A 916 7.97 18.58 -18.87
C HIS A 916 9.14 18.18 -17.93
N THR A 917 9.19 16.94 -17.47
CA THR A 917 10.26 16.43 -16.59
C THR A 917 11.39 15.70 -17.35
N ASP A 918 12.60 15.72 -16.79
CA ASP A 918 13.76 14.97 -17.30
C ASP A 918 13.69 13.50 -16.86
N GLY A 919 14.26 12.60 -17.65
CA GLY A 919 14.28 11.15 -17.40
C GLY A 919 12.94 10.44 -17.62
N ALA A 920 11.92 11.12 -18.13
CA ALA A 920 10.55 10.61 -18.34
C ALA A 920 10.18 10.46 -19.84
N GLY A 921 11.17 10.32 -20.71
CA GLY A 921 10.99 10.15 -22.16
C GLY A 921 10.63 8.72 -22.55
N GLY A 922 9.61 8.56 -23.39
CA GLY A 922 9.19 7.25 -23.93
C GLY A 922 7.97 6.62 -23.28
N GLY A 923 7.14 7.39 -22.57
CA GLY A 923 5.87 6.89 -21.98
C GLY A 923 6.01 6.11 -20.67
N SER A 924 7.20 6.08 -20.07
CA SER A 924 7.43 5.48 -18.75
C SER A 924 7.34 6.53 -17.66
N LEU A 925 6.75 6.17 -16.51
CA LEU A 925 6.96 6.88 -15.25
C LEU A 925 8.46 6.94 -14.92
N SER A 926 8.87 8.01 -14.24
CA SER A 926 10.25 8.30 -13.86
C SER A 926 10.69 7.50 -12.63
N SER A 927 12.01 7.32 -12.47
CA SER A 927 12.57 6.50 -11.39
C SER A 927 12.41 7.18 -10.01
N GLY A 928 11.50 6.66 -9.19
CA GLY A 928 11.24 7.14 -7.83
C GLY A 928 9.74 7.25 -7.52
N VAL A 929 8.92 7.45 -8.55
CA VAL A 929 7.45 7.46 -8.49
C VAL A 929 6.93 6.19 -7.82
N HIS A 930 5.95 6.36 -6.92
CA HIS A 930 5.28 5.35 -6.09
C HIS A 930 6.20 4.47 -5.20
N THR A 931 7.52 4.69 -5.19
CA THR A 931 8.49 3.89 -4.43
C THR A 931 9.23 4.75 -3.40
N VAL A 932 10.27 4.19 -2.78
CA VAL A 932 11.18 4.90 -1.87
C VAL A 932 12.09 5.85 -2.64
N ASN A 933 12.54 6.93 -1.99
CA ASN A 933 13.54 7.86 -2.55
C ASN A 933 13.07 8.65 -3.79
N GLU A 934 11.78 8.94 -3.87
CA GLU A 934 11.22 9.93 -4.79
C GLU A 934 11.86 11.31 -4.57
N ALA A 935 12.35 11.93 -5.65
CA ALA A 935 12.96 13.26 -5.63
C ALA A 935 13.09 13.88 -7.03
N ILE A 936 12.59 15.10 -7.22
CA ILE A 936 12.82 15.91 -8.43
C ILE A 936 14.10 16.76 -8.30
N THR A 937 14.80 17.00 -9.42
CA THR A 937 15.89 18.00 -9.43
C THR A 937 15.33 19.41 -9.46
N ILE A 938 16.01 20.37 -8.82
CA ILE A 938 15.60 21.78 -8.89
C ILE A 938 15.69 22.33 -10.32
N GLY A 939 16.57 21.78 -11.15
CA GLY A 939 16.63 22.09 -12.58
C GLY A 939 15.33 21.73 -13.30
N SER A 940 14.89 20.47 -13.17
CA SER A 940 13.65 19.97 -13.78
C SER A 940 12.41 20.71 -13.25
N PHE A 941 12.34 21.01 -11.95
CA PHE A 941 11.20 21.72 -11.38
C PHE A 941 11.12 23.19 -11.86
N VAL A 942 12.25 23.90 -11.94
CA VAL A 942 12.29 25.25 -12.55
C VAL A 942 12.01 25.20 -14.05
N GLU A 943 12.34 24.10 -14.73
CA GLU A 943 12.00 23.90 -16.14
C GLU A 943 10.51 23.65 -16.37
N MET A 944 9.84 22.91 -15.48
CA MET A 944 8.38 22.78 -15.45
C MET A 944 7.69 24.15 -15.28
N ILE A 945 8.20 25.02 -14.40
CA ILE A 945 7.70 26.41 -14.26
C ILE A 945 7.91 27.21 -15.55
N ARG A 946 9.07 27.06 -16.23
CA ARG A 946 9.31 27.66 -17.57
C ARG A 946 8.32 27.15 -18.60
N PHE A 947 8.03 25.85 -18.61
CA PHE A 947 7.08 25.24 -19.53
C PHE A 947 5.68 25.80 -19.34
N PHE A 948 5.10 25.77 -18.13
CA PHE A 948 3.76 26.33 -17.89
C PHE A 948 3.68 27.83 -18.18
N THR A 949 4.72 28.60 -17.83
CA THR A 949 4.81 30.03 -18.21
C THR A 949 4.78 30.21 -19.74
N THR A 950 5.54 29.40 -20.48
CA THR A 950 5.60 29.49 -21.95
C THR A 950 4.31 29.02 -22.60
N LEU A 951 3.67 27.97 -22.07
CA LEU A 951 2.39 27.44 -22.53
C LEU A 951 1.28 28.46 -22.38
N ILE A 952 1.11 29.05 -21.18
CA ILE A 952 0.09 30.07 -20.94
C ILE A 952 0.28 31.24 -21.91
N LEU A 953 1.50 31.76 -22.05
CA LEU A 953 1.77 32.90 -22.94
C LEU A 953 1.57 32.57 -24.42
N ASN A 954 1.93 31.37 -24.88
CA ASN A 954 1.71 30.93 -26.27
C ASN A 954 0.22 30.70 -26.57
N VAL A 955 -0.54 30.10 -25.65
CA VAL A 955 -1.98 29.87 -25.82
C VAL A 955 -2.76 31.19 -25.75
N ASP A 956 -2.32 32.15 -24.93
CA ASP A 956 -2.95 33.47 -24.82
C ASP A 956 -2.90 34.28 -26.12
N GLU A 957 -1.73 34.30 -26.80
CA GLU A 957 -1.58 34.98 -28.11
C GLU A 957 -1.94 34.11 -29.32
N SER A 958 -2.54 32.93 -29.10
CA SER A 958 -2.88 31.98 -30.17
C SER A 958 -4.23 32.24 -30.83
N ALA A 959 -4.31 31.91 -32.11
CA ALA A 959 -5.56 31.84 -32.89
C ALA A 959 -6.30 30.49 -32.71
N LEU A 960 -6.25 29.90 -31.50
CA LEU A 960 -7.16 28.82 -31.12
C LEU A 960 -8.60 29.36 -30.93
N PRO A 961 -9.64 28.52 -31.00
CA PRO A 961 -11.05 28.94 -30.90
C PRO A 961 -11.39 29.75 -29.65
#